data_AF-A0A1I5HAK6-F1
#
_entry.id   AF-A0A1I5HAK6-F1
#
_cell.length_a   1.000
_cell.length_b   1.000
_cell.length_c   1.000
_cell.angle_alpha   90.00
_cell.angle_beta   90.00
_cell.angle_gamma   90.00
#
_symmetry.space_group_name_H-M   'P 1'
#
loop_
_entity.id
_entity.type
_entity.pdbx_description
1 polymer ?
#
loop_
_entity_poly.entity_id
_entity_poly.type
_entity_poly.pdbx_seq_one_letter_code
_entity_poly.pdbx_strand_id
1 'polypeptide(L)'
;MDRQVIIKDYQEVSAEDFMNIQGHVRSGVDMLVKHAIHDGQVYGGFEVAKDGSFGITIGEGVYFNAGKTYMRRAPMSLDLVQHQPVANKKMVAIVVWGGDVEQEPVYRDFVVNLETEETEARQINIQSARVAHLAAIGGMESGDPQSPNIPLDRIAVAFVILSPTGIESISANADDDLSPTKKNDIRLTLVEQFQAEASPRIQTLGSDVANLANKSRGLVTNADLFGIAGDVARLKERFGLPDDYSDYGADHFLNGDESDTQNAEWMARLEEGVRFSPENEGISELGVFSSIDPHITQINGMILPKYKSLLRFSVSGYVDDLSISQYSQTGYEMVQKTMSRERVRWGGTYEYCTNSQWWREGNYDSVTGVFTRNGESFQVLSGDVNTNHRWIRLRQFWRDTYEEPYWSVVETNYTLNGAQVAQTFLNTQEGWLTGIDLNFTKRGTSGDVHVLVTEVTPSGSPDPKKVIARKTLTFLKLKLFPEKTKVNLTPTYLKAGGRYAVVLITQGNHFVAMADGGRYLSGTFFYSTDGAYYEGDLTKDMMFGLRFAKFDSSRVVVNMKSLQLNGGIAGIDIMAPMVSPDACELTYEVQLPTGWVSISSVSPSKLAGLPPNLPFRIVFQGTPDLHAGLFLTGSQVKLQRPRTYFRHISTSRILAAASDRVRIEWQLGNWNGSRHTFTAKLKTPHGDEQPDIVEDTPLPEDRIKRVMTFNLSQLAPSFVIVAEGTTTTALDVFHVEERVDIEL
;
A
#
# COMPACT_ATOMS: atom_id res chain seq x y z
N MET A 1 26.99 21.69 10.37
CA MET A 1 27.10 21.73 11.84
C MET A 1 25.81 22.31 12.37
N ASP A 2 25.19 21.65 13.35
CA ASP A 2 23.93 22.05 13.98
C ASP A 2 24.14 23.00 15.18
N ARG A 3 25.34 23.00 15.79
CA ARG A 3 25.71 23.84 16.93
C ARG A 3 27.09 24.47 16.75
N GLN A 4 27.27 25.68 17.27
CA GLN A 4 28.53 26.43 17.21
C GLN A 4 28.84 27.04 18.59
N VAL A 5 30.08 26.88 19.05
CA VAL A 5 30.60 27.60 20.22
C VAL A 5 30.99 29.01 19.79
N ILE A 6 30.40 30.03 20.41
CA ILE A 6 30.66 31.44 20.10
C ILE A 6 31.74 31.95 21.05
N ILE A 7 32.91 32.29 20.51
CA ILE A 7 34.00 32.95 21.24
C ILE A 7 34.06 34.41 20.80
N LYS A 8 34.06 35.34 21.76
CA LYS A 8 34.14 36.79 21.50
C LYS A 8 35.51 37.36 21.86
N ASP A 9 35.84 38.51 21.29
CA ASP A 9 37.03 39.26 21.68
C ASP A 9 37.01 39.57 23.19
N TYR A 10 38.15 39.37 23.84
CA TYR A 10 38.39 39.53 25.29
C TYR A 10 37.68 38.54 26.22
N GLN A 11 37.11 37.45 25.70
CA GLN A 11 36.54 36.37 26.51
C GLN A 11 37.63 35.43 27.05
N GLU A 12 37.55 35.05 28.33
CA GLU A 12 38.33 33.93 28.88
C GLU A 12 37.74 32.61 28.37
N VAL A 13 38.56 31.81 27.67
CA VAL A 13 38.13 30.55 27.06
C VAL A 13 38.61 29.39 27.93
N SER A 14 37.69 28.53 28.33
CA SER A 14 37.98 27.34 29.14
C SER A 14 38.38 26.15 28.24
N ALA A 15 39.02 25.13 28.83
CA ALA A 15 39.29 23.88 28.11
C ALA A 15 37.99 23.19 27.65
N GLU A 16 36.89 23.39 28.38
CA GLU A 16 35.57 22.85 28.06
C GLU A 16 35.01 23.43 26.76
N ASP A 17 35.27 24.70 26.46
CA ASP A 17 34.83 25.33 25.20
C ASP A 17 35.47 24.64 23.99
N PHE A 18 36.74 24.28 24.07
CA PHE A 18 37.44 23.53 23.02
C PHE A 18 36.97 22.08 22.91
N MET A 19 36.64 21.44 24.03
CA MET A 19 36.05 20.09 24.03
C MET A 19 34.65 20.09 23.42
N ASN A 20 33.85 21.13 23.69
CA ASN A 20 32.49 21.29 23.12
C ASN A 20 32.52 21.51 21.61
N ILE A 21 33.50 22.25 21.08
CA ILE A 21 33.70 22.37 19.62
C ILE A 21 33.86 20.98 18.98
N GLN A 22 34.74 20.15 19.55
CA GLN A 22 34.97 18.79 19.03
C GLN A 22 33.74 17.88 19.21
N GLY A 23 33.07 17.98 20.36
CA GLY A 23 31.86 17.22 20.67
C GLY A 23 30.70 17.51 19.73
N HIS A 24 30.46 18.79 19.41
CA HIS A 24 29.41 19.20 18.47
C HIS A 24 29.68 18.71 17.06
N VAL A 25 30.93 18.80 16.58
CA VAL A 25 31.29 18.26 15.26
C VAL A 25 31.06 16.74 15.21
N ARG A 26 31.50 16.02 16.25
CA ARG A 26 31.31 14.57 16.36
C ARG A 26 29.83 14.17 16.37
N SER A 27 29.01 14.86 17.17
CA SER A 27 27.56 14.62 17.21
C SER A 27 26.88 14.93 15.88
N GLY A 28 27.29 15.99 15.19
CA GLY A 28 26.75 16.35 13.88
C GLY A 28 27.05 15.29 12.81
N VAL A 29 28.27 14.73 12.82
CA VAL A 29 28.64 13.62 11.94
C VAL A 29 27.84 12.35 12.28
N ASP A 30 27.67 12.03 13.56
CA ASP A 30 26.88 10.87 13.99
C ASP A 30 25.42 10.95 13.53
N MET A 31 24.82 12.15 13.63
CA MET A 31 23.46 12.41 13.14
C MET A 31 23.36 12.31 11.61
N LEU A 32 24.37 12.81 10.90
CA LEU A 32 24.43 12.68 9.44
C LEU A 32 24.48 11.22 9.02
N VAL A 33 25.35 10.41 9.65
CA VAL A 33 25.46 8.98 9.37
C VAL A 33 24.15 8.25 9.72
N LYS A 34 23.55 8.56 10.87
CA LYS A 34 22.26 7.97 11.29
C LYS A 34 21.14 8.20 10.29
N HIS A 35 21.01 9.44 9.78
CA HIS A 35 19.90 9.81 8.91
C HIS A 35 20.16 9.60 7.42
N ALA A 36 21.42 9.68 6.97
CA ALA A 36 21.76 9.61 5.54
C ALA A 36 22.36 8.26 5.11
N ILE A 37 22.90 7.47 6.04
CA ILE A 37 23.59 6.21 5.72
C ILE A 37 22.85 5.02 6.33
N HIS A 38 22.85 4.87 7.66
CA HIS A 38 22.20 3.75 8.34
C HIS A 38 22.06 3.99 9.85
N ASP A 39 20.92 3.62 10.44
CA ASP A 39 20.67 3.74 11.90
C ASP A 39 20.92 2.42 12.66
N GLY A 40 20.95 1.27 11.97
CA GLY A 40 21.23 -0.03 12.57
C GLY A 40 22.71 -0.41 12.63
N GLN A 41 23.00 -1.64 13.07
CA GLN A 41 24.35 -2.22 13.07
C GLN A 41 24.69 -2.76 11.68
N VAL A 42 25.71 -2.20 11.04
CA VAL A 42 26.22 -2.66 9.74
C VAL A 42 27.73 -2.49 9.69
N TYR A 43 28.41 -3.20 8.79
CA TYR A 43 29.85 -3.03 8.59
C TYR A 43 30.19 -2.75 7.13
N GLY A 44 31.37 -2.17 6.89
CA GLY A 44 31.98 -2.08 5.57
C GLY A 44 33.45 -2.46 5.64
N GLY A 45 33.90 -3.34 4.76
CA GLY A 45 35.27 -3.88 4.77
C GLY A 45 35.41 -5.15 5.62
N PHE A 46 36.49 -5.25 6.41
CA PHE A 46 36.81 -6.42 7.24
C PHE A 46 36.93 -7.73 6.45
N GLU A 47 37.58 -7.69 5.29
CA GLU A 47 37.80 -8.89 4.48
C GLU A 47 38.60 -9.94 5.28
N VAL A 48 38.05 -11.15 5.39
CA VAL A 48 38.65 -12.25 6.16
C VAL A 48 39.35 -13.21 5.20
N ALA A 49 40.66 -13.30 5.33
CA ALA A 49 41.51 -14.17 4.51
C ALA A 49 42.22 -15.22 5.39
N LYS A 50 42.45 -16.40 4.84
CA LYS A 50 43.23 -17.47 5.48
C LYS A 50 44.72 -17.13 5.41
N ASP A 51 45.42 -17.14 6.54
CA ASP A 51 46.87 -16.90 6.62
C ASP A 51 47.68 -18.11 7.15
N GLY A 52 46.98 -19.15 7.62
CA GLY A 52 47.57 -20.40 8.09
C GLY A 52 46.56 -21.55 8.16
N SER A 53 46.92 -22.65 8.83
CA SER A 53 46.02 -23.81 9.00
C SER A 53 44.79 -23.47 9.85
N PHE A 54 45.00 -22.68 10.91
CA PHE A 54 43.96 -22.15 11.81
C PHE A 54 44.04 -20.62 11.97
N GLY A 55 44.95 -19.96 11.27
CA GLY A 55 45.09 -18.52 11.30
C GLY A 55 44.24 -17.84 10.23
N ILE A 56 43.66 -16.69 10.61
CA ILE A 56 42.99 -15.77 9.71
C ILE A 56 43.54 -14.36 9.89
N THR A 57 43.64 -13.62 8.78
CA THR A 57 43.89 -12.18 8.79
C THR A 57 42.61 -11.47 8.39
N ILE A 58 42.23 -10.47 9.19
CA ILE A 58 41.07 -9.61 8.96
C ILE A 58 41.58 -8.24 8.53
N GLY A 59 41.11 -7.76 7.38
CA GLY A 59 41.46 -6.47 6.82
C GLY A 59 40.96 -5.28 7.65
N GLU A 60 41.36 -4.09 7.23
CA GLU A 60 40.78 -2.85 7.75
C GLU A 60 39.28 -2.74 7.43
N GLY A 61 38.56 -1.99 8.26
CA GLY A 61 37.11 -1.89 8.14
C GLY A 61 36.48 -0.89 9.07
N VAL A 62 35.21 -0.65 8.83
CA VAL A 62 34.38 0.31 9.54
C VAL A 62 33.11 -0.40 10.02
N TYR A 63 32.79 -0.23 11.29
CA TYR A 63 31.56 -0.71 11.91
C TYR A 63 30.69 0.48 12.30
N PHE A 64 29.40 0.40 11.97
CA PHE A 64 28.40 1.42 12.25
C PHE A 64 27.42 0.89 13.29
N ASN A 65 27.04 1.75 14.24
CA ASN A 65 25.98 1.43 15.21
C ASN A 65 25.29 2.71 15.66
N ALA A 66 23.97 2.83 15.44
CA ALA A 66 23.15 3.97 15.87
C ALA A 66 23.75 5.33 15.46
N GLY A 67 24.27 5.43 14.23
CA GLY A 67 24.95 6.62 13.70
C GLY A 67 26.42 6.78 14.06
N LYS A 68 26.94 6.02 15.04
CA LYS A 68 28.35 6.10 15.44
C LYS A 68 29.22 5.25 14.53
N THR A 69 30.33 5.83 14.07
CA THR A 69 31.33 5.16 13.25
C THR A 69 32.52 4.68 14.09
N TYR A 70 32.83 3.39 14.03
CA TYR A 70 33.97 2.73 14.67
C TYR A 70 34.92 2.19 13.61
N MET A 71 36.21 2.51 13.71
CA MET A 71 37.18 2.14 12.66
C MET A 71 38.27 1.22 13.19
N ARG A 72 38.67 0.28 12.34
CA ARG A 72 39.92 -0.47 12.49
C ARG A 72 40.84 -0.06 11.34
N ARG A 73 41.93 0.62 11.67
CA ARG A 73 42.88 1.20 10.68
C ARG A 73 44.09 0.32 10.36
N ALA A 74 44.12 -0.90 10.92
CA ALA A 74 45.19 -1.85 10.70
C ALA A 74 44.62 -3.27 10.70
N PRO A 75 45.14 -4.15 9.83
CA PRO A 75 44.71 -5.55 9.80
C PRO A 75 45.01 -6.25 11.13
N MET A 76 44.20 -7.25 11.45
CA MET A 76 44.31 -8.06 12.66
C MET A 76 44.41 -9.53 12.31
N SER A 77 45.44 -10.22 12.80
CA SER A 77 45.51 -11.67 12.75
C SER A 77 44.85 -12.27 13.99
N LEU A 78 43.99 -13.27 13.77
CA LEU A 78 43.36 -14.07 14.82
C LEU A 78 43.73 -15.53 14.62
N ASP A 79 44.09 -16.18 15.73
CA ASP A 79 44.36 -17.62 15.75
C ASP A 79 43.13 -18.38 16.26
N LEU A 80 42.60 -19.29 15.43
CA LEU A 80 41.42 -20.10 15.71
C LEU A 80 41.77 -21.48 16.30
N VAL A 81 43.03 -21.75 16.66
CA VAL A 81 43.44 -23.02 17.31
C VAL A 81 42.59 -23.33 18.55
N GLN A 82 42.21 -22.30 19.32
CA GLN A 82 41.35 -22.47 20.50
C GLN A 82 39.93 -22.99 20.18
N HIS A 83 39.51 -22.93 18.91
CA HIS A 83 38.24 -23.40 18.41
C HIS A 83 38.35 -24.67 17.56
N GLN A 84 39.53 -25.31 17.52
CA GLN A 84 39.77 -26.53 16.75
C GLN A 84 38.83 -27.66 17.20
N PRO A 85 38.07 -28.28 16.28
CA PRO A 85 37.23 -29.43 16.60
C PRO A 85 38.04 -30.73 16.66
N VAL A 86 37.52 -31.73 17.38
CA VAL A 86 38.26 -32.98 17.66
C VAL A 86 37.93 -34.09 16.65
N ALA A 87 36.66 -34.22 16.23
CA ALA A 87 36.19 -35.33 15.41
C ALA A 87 35.37 -34.91 14.17
N ASN A 88 34.55 -33.86 14.27
CA ASN A 88 33.67 -33.35 13.21
C ASN A 88 33.96 -31.87 12.88
N LYS A 89 33.07 -31.21 12.14
CA LYS A 89 33.24 -29.81 11.74
C LYS A 89 32.67 -28.85 12.78
N LYS A 90 33.18 -27.63 12.82
CA LYS A 90 32.71 -26.56 13.71
C LYS A 90 32.69 -25.23 12.98
N MET A 91 31.58 -24.52 13.07
CA MET A 91 31.47 -23.15 12.54
C MET A 91 31.89 -22.14 13.61
N VAL A 92 32.71 -21.16 13.20
CA VAL A 92 33.18 -20.05 14.02
C VAL A 92 32.74 -18.76 13.36
N ALA A 93 32.05 -17.90 14.10
CA ALA A 93 31.69 -16.57 13.63
C ALA A 93 32.79 -15.57 14.01
N ILE A 94 33.20 -14.76 13.05
CA ILE A 94 34.05 -13.59 13.28
C ILE A 94 33.13 -12.40 13.48
N VAL A 95 33.19 -11.80 14.67
CA VAL A 95 32.26 -10.76 15.09
C VAL A 95 32.95 -9.42 15.31
N VAL A 96 32.22 -8.34 15.06
CA VAL A 96 32.68 -6.96 15.24
C VAL A 96 31.77 -6.19 16.19
N TRP A 97 32.36 -5.37 17.06
CA TRP A 97 31.65 -4.40 17.90
C TRP A 97 32.46 -3.13 18.11
N GLY A 98 31.79 -2.06 18.54
CA GLY A 98 32.40 -0.74 18.72
C GLY A 98 32.76 -0.45 20.18
N GLY A 99 33.90 0.20 20.40
CA GLY A 99 34.32 0.73 21.70
C GLY A 99 35.01 2.09 21.56
N ASP A 100 34.92 2.92 22.59
CA ASP A 100 35.74 4.13 22.72
C ASP A 100 37.00 3.78 23.52
N VAL A 101 38.18 4.07 22.96
CA VAL A 101 39.48 3.78 23.56
C VAL A 101 40.25 5.09 23.69
N GLU A 102 40.75 5.37 24.89
CA GLU A 102 41.75 6.40 25.10
C GLU A 102 43.13 5.83 24.80
N GLN A 103 43.86 6.52 23.93
CA GLN A 103 45.15 6.09 23.43
C GLN A 103 46.13 7.26 23.36
N GLU A 104 47.37 6.96 22.95
CA GLU A 104 48.47 7.93 22.88
C GLU A 104 48.85 8.47 24.29
N PRO A 105 49.44 7.63 25.15
CA PRO A 105 49.88 8.06 26.48
C PRO A 105 51.10 8.97 26.39
N VAL A 106 51.00 10.19 26.94
CA VAL A 106 52.06 11.19 26.97
C VAL A 106 52.15 11.80 28.37
N TYR A 107 53.36 12.10 28.84
CA TYR A 107 53.56 12.84 30.08
C TYR A 107 53.34 14.34 29.84
N ARG A 108 52.49 14.96 30.66
CA ARG A 108 52.24 16.41 30.65
C ARG A 108 52.46 16.98 32.05
N ASP A 109 53.06 18.16 32.09
CA ASP A 109 53.26 18.89 33.34
C ASP A 109 51.97 19.64 33.70
N PHE A 110 51.47 19.43 34.90
CA PHE A 110 50.31 20.12 35.45
C PHE A 110 50.78 21.07 36.55
N VAL A 111 50.35 22.34 36.49
CA VAL A 111 50.60 23.30 37.57
C VAL A 111 49.79 22.89 38.79
N VAL A 112 50.46 22.60 39.90
CA VAL A 112 49.84 22.15 41.16
C VAL A 112 49.65 23.31 42.13
N ASN A 113 50.48 24.35 42.01
CA ASN A 113 50.38 25.57 42.80
C ASN A 113 50.53 26.81 41.91
N LEU A 114 49.49 27.64 41.88
CA LEU A 114 49.39 28.81 41.01
C LEU A 114 50.29 29.98 41.44
N GLU A 115 50.71 30.05 42.71
CA GLU A 115 51.55 31.14 43.24
C GLU A 115 53.04 30.86 43.13
N THR A 116 53.46 29.58 43.10
CA THR A 116 54.87 29.17 43.01
C THR A 116 55.26 28.59 41.66
N GLU A 117 54.30 28.44 40.73
CA GLU A 117 54.46 27.80 39.42
C GLU A 117 55.02 26.36 39.50
N GLU A 118 54.80 25.69 40.62
CA GLU A 118 55.24 24.30 40.81
C GLU A 118 54.42 23.36 39.91
N THR A 119 55.13 22.50 39.16
CA THR A 119 54.53 21.58 38.20
C THR A 119 54.81 20.11 38.56
N GLU A 120 53.84 19.25 38.29
CA GLU A 120 53.94 17.80 38.44
C GLU A 120 53.63 17.11 37.10
N ALA A 121 54.54 16.25 36.64
CA ALA A 121 54.33 15.45 35.44
C ALA A 121 53.32 14.31 35.71
N ARG A 122 52.25 14.25 34.94
CA ARG A 122 51.26 13.16 34.98
C ARG A 122 51.15 12.51 33.60
N GLN A 123 51.02 11.18 33.58
CA GLN A 123 50.76 10.45 32.34
C GLN A 123 49.27 10.56 32.01
N ILE A 124 48.96 11.08 30.83
CA ILE A 124 47.58 11.19 30.32
C ILE A 124 47.50 10.64 28.91
N ASN A 125 46.32 10.14 28.53
CA ASN A 125 46.02 9.81 27.14
C ASN A 125 45.49 11.07 26.45
N ILE A 126 46.05 11.44 25.30
CA ILE A 126 45.68 12.68 24.61
C ILE A 126 44.65 12.48 23.49
N GLN A 127 44.31 11.23 23.16
CA GLN A 127 43.38 10.90 22.08
C GLN A 127 42.30 9.92 22.54
N SER A 128 41.02 10.25 22.30
CA SER A 128 39.90 9.30 22.35
C SER A 128 39.53 8.87 20.94
N ALA A 129 39.55 7.56 20.66
CA ALA A 129 39.27 6.99 19.35
C ALA A 129 38.14 5.95 19.41
N ARG A 130 37.25 5.97 18.42
CA ARG A 130 36.26 4.90 18.20
C ARG A 130 36.89 3.76 17.44
N VAL A 131 37.12 2.65 18.14
CA VAL A 131 37.78 1.47 17.60
C VAL A 131 36.78 0.35 17.39
N ALA A 132 36.90 -0.33 16.25
CA ALA A 132 36.19 -1.57 16.01
C ALA A 132 37.01 -2.75 16.56
N HIS A 133 36.40 -3.51 17.46
CA HIS A 133 36.97 -4.70 18.07
C HIS A 133 36.50 -5.94 17.30
N LEU A 134 37.39 -6.92 17.18
CA LEU A 134 37.16 -8.18 16.47
C LEU A 134 37.42 -9.34 17.42
N ALA A 135 36.58 -10.37 17.36
CA ALA A 135 36.81 -11.63 18.06
C ALA A 135 36.19 -12.80 17.30
N ALA A 136 36.55 -14.01 17.70
CA ALA A 136 35.96 -15.25 17.24
C ALA A 136 34.98 -15.80 18.29
N ILE A 137 33.83 -16.30 17.83
CA ILE A 137 32.85 -17.03 18.65
C ILE A 137 32.67 -18.41 18.03
N GLY A 138 33.05 -19.45 18.78
CA GLY A 138 32.93 -20.84 18.32
C GLY A 138 31.54 -21.43 18.60
N GLY A 139 30.97 -22.11 17.60
CA GLY A 139 29.75 -22.89 17.73
C GLY A 139 29.95 -24.29 18.33
N MET A 140 28.93 -25.13 18.19
CA MET A 140 29.00 -26.55 18.55
C MET A 140 29.54 -27.40 17.40
N GLU A 141 30.21 -28.49 17.74
CA GLU A 141 30.75 -29.45 16.79
C GLU A 141 29.64 -30.37 16.26
N SER A 142 29.54 -30.52 14.93
CA SER A 142 28.48 -31.27 14.24
C SER A 142 28.94 -31.75 12.86
N GLY A 143 28.29 -32.78 12.31
CA GLY A 143 28.46 -33.18 10.91
C GLY A 143 27.99 -32.10 9.93
N ASP A 144 26.91 -31.40 10.30
CA ASP A 144 26.37 -30.21 9.64
C ASP A 144 26.47 -29.01 10.61
N PRO A 145 27.59 -28.28 10.63
CA PRO A 145 27.84 -27.21 11.59
C PRO A 145 26.89 -26.02 11.37
N GLN A 146 26.21 -25.61 12.44
CA GLN A 146 25.28 -24.47 12.45
C GLN A 146 25.98 -23.20 12.93
N SER A 147 25.41 -22.03 12.58
CA SER A 147 25.93 -20.74 13.05
C SER A 147 25.85 -20.63 14.58
N PRO A 148 26.91 -20.08 15.23
CA PRO A 148 26.89 -19.85 16.67
C PRO A 148 25.89 -18.75 17.04
N ASN A 149 25.41 -18.77 18.28
CA ASN A 149 24.58 -17.68 18.80
C ASN A 149 25.43 -16.41 18.97
N ILE A 150 25.06 -15.33 18.29
CA ILE A 150 25.75 -14.04 18.34
C ILE A 150 24.95 -13.10 19.27
N PRO A 151 25.56 -12.52 20.31
CA PRO A 151 24.88 -11.57 21.17
C PRO A 151 24.47 -10.29 20.42
N LEU A 152 23.38 -9.65 20.85
CA LEU A 152 22.80 -8.45 20.22
C LEU A 152 23.73 -7.21 20.16
N ASP A 153 24.84 -7.21 20.90
CA ASP A 153 25.79 -6.10 20.95
C ASP A 153 26.81 -6.10 19.78
N ARG A 154 26.81 -7.15 18.96
CA ARG A 154 27.79 -7.38 17.89
C ARG A 154 27.17 -8.08 16.69
N ILE A 155 27.80 -7.93 15.52
CA ILE A 155 27.36 -8.58 14.27
C ILE A 155 28.45 -9.48 13.71
N ALA A 156 28.07 -10.47 12.91
CA ALA A 156 29.03 -11.31 12.19
C ALA A 156 29.52 -10.62 10.92
N VAL A 157 30.82 -10.69 10.68
CA VAL A 157 31.47 -10.29 9.44
C VAL A 157 31.69 -11.49 8.53
N ALA A 158 32.04 -12.64 9.10
CA ALA A 158 32.24 -13.87 8.34
C ALA A 158 31.99 -15.11 9.21
N PHE A 159 31.62 -16.20 8.55
CA PHE A 159 31.53 -17.54 9.12
C PHE A 159 32.67 -18.39 8.56
N VAL A 160 33.42 -19.03 9.45
CA VAL A 160 34.56 -19.88 9.13
C VAL A 160 34.23 -21.31 9.53
N ILE A 161 34.30 -22.26 8.60
CA ILE A 161 34.12 -23.68 8.89
C ILE A 161 35.50 -24.29 9.17
N LEU A 162 35.67 -24.83 10.37
CA LEU A 162 36.86 -25.54 10.80
C LEU A 162 36.64 -27.06 10.73
N SER A 163 37.66 -27.74 10.23
CA SER A 163 37.85 -29.20 10.33
C SER A 163 38.97 -29.51 11.34
N PRO A 164 39.14 -30.77 11.80
CA PRO A 164 40.26 -31.15 12.67
C PRO A 164 41.63 -30.85 12.05
N THR A 165 41.70 -30.73 10.71
CA THR A 165 42.92 -30.45 9.93
C THR A 165 43.15 -28.98 9.58
N GLY A 166 42.18 -28.09 9.82
CA GLY A 166 42.29 -26.66 9.51
C GLY A 166 41.02 -26.03 8.93
N ILE A 167 41.13 -24.80 8.44
CA ILE A 167 40.05 -24.03 7.82
C ILE A 167 39.64 -24.65 6.47
N GLU A 168 38.37 -25.03 6.36
CA GLU A 168 37.73 -25.63 5.18
C GLU A 168 37.13 -24.55 4.26
N SER A 169 36.38 -23.60 4.82
CA SER A 169 35.78 -22.51 4.07
C SER A 169 35.62 -21.24 4.91
N ILE A 170 35.61 -20.10 4.24
CA ILE A 170 35.32 -18.78 4.80
C ILE A 170 34.21 -18.18 3.94
N SER A 171 33.10 -17.80 4.57
CA SER A 171 31.99 -17.11 3.90
C SER A 171 31.71 -15.79 4.59
N ALA A 172 31.78 -14.67 3.86
CA ALA A 172 31.41 -13.35 4.36
C ALA A 172 29.90 -13.26 4.62
N ASN A 173 29.51 -12.47 5.63
CA ASN A 173 28.10 -12.22 5.95
C ASN A 173 27.53 -11.10 5.08
N ALA A 174 26.77 -11.44 4.03
CA ALA A 174 26.25 -10.46 3.10
C ALA A 174 25.06 -9.64 3.66
N ASP A 175 24.41 -10.12 4.72
CA ASP A 175 23.17 -9.51 5.23
C ASP A 175 23.42 -8.17 5.93
N ASP A 176 24.60 -8.01 6.56
CA ASP A 176 24.99 -6.82 7.32
C ASP A 176 26.07 -5.96 6.60
N ASP A 177 26.38 -6.27 5.33
CA ASP A 177 27.39 -5.56 4.52
C ASP A 177 26.81 -4.27 3.91
N LEU A 178 27.32 -3.13 4.40
CA LEU A 178 27.03 -1.81 3.85
C LEU A 178 27.83 -1.60 2.55
N SER A 179 27.24 -2.04 1.45
CA SER A 179 27.83 -1.90 0.12
C SER A 179 28.05 -0.42 -0.28
N PRO A 180 29.23 -0.06 -0.82
CA PRO A 180 29.51 1.31 -1.27
C PRO A 180 28.53 1.79 -2.35
N THR A 181 28.20 3.09 -2.36
CA THR A 181 27.33 3.71 -3.38
C THR A 181 27.80 3.41 -4.82
N LYS A 182 29.12 3.36 -5.05
CA LYS A 182 29.72 2.98 -6.34
C LYS A 182 29.38 1.54 -6.77
N LYS A 183 29.30 0.60 -5.82
CA LYS A 183 28.91 -0.80 -6.11
C LYS A 183 27.42 -0.87 -6.46
N ASN A 184 26.58 -0.07 -5.81
CA ASN A 184 25.17 0.05 -6.15
C ASN A 184 24.97 0.70 -7.52
N ASP A 185 25.73 1.74 -7.85
CA ASP A 185 25.75 2.41 -9.16
C ASP A 185 26.17 1.45 -10.29
N ILE A 186 27.21 0.63 -10.08
CA ILE A 186 27.63 -0.41 -11.02
C ILE A 186 26.53 -1.47 -11.23
N ARG A 187 25.84 -1.89 -10.16
CA ARG A 187 24.72 -2.85 -10.27
C ARG A 187 23.53 -2.25 -11.03
N LEU A 188 23.24 -0.97 -10.79
CA LEU A 188 22.19 -0.25 -11.51
C LEU A 188 22.53 -0.13 -13.00
N THR A 189 23.78 0.27 -13.31
CA THR A 189 24.30 0.36 -14.68
C THR A 189 24.23 -0.98 -15.41
N LEU A 190 24.51 -2.11 -14.73
CA LEU A 190 24.39 -3.44 -15.31
C LEU A 190 22.95 -3.82 -15.65
N VAL A 191 21.97 -3.42 -14.82
CA VAL A 191 20.55 -3.63 -15.09
C VAL A 191 20.09 -2.75 -16.26
N GLU A 192 20.51 -1.47 -16.28
CA GLU A 192 20.21 -0.54 -17.36
C GLU A 192 20.85 -0.96 -18.69
N GLN A 193 22.10 -1.44 -18.68
CA GLN A 193 22.75 -2.02 -19.86
C GLN A 193 22.06 -3.30 -20.32
N PHE A 194 21.69 -4.20 -19.41
CA PHE A 194 20.92 -5.38 -19.76
C PHE A 194 19.59 -4.99 -20.42
N GLN A 195 18.88 -3.99 -19.90
CA GLN A 195 17.64 -3.49 -20.48
C GLN A 195 17.87 -2.86 -21.86
N ALA A 196 18.92 -2.05 -22.01
CA ALA A 196 19.28 -1.39 -23.27
C ALA A 196 19.78 -2.37 -24.34
N GLU A 197 20.40 -3.49 -23.96
CA GLU A 197 20.82 -4.56 -24.87
C GLU A 197 19.70 -5.55 -25.18
N ALA A 198 18.86 -5.88 -24.20
CA ALA A 198 17.76 -6.82 -24.35
C ALA A 198 16.62 -6.23 -25.19
N SER A 199 16.27 -4.95 -25.00
CA SER A 199 15.16 -4.30 -25.73
C SER A 199 15.29 -4.39 -27.26
N PRO A 200 16.41 -3.98 -27.89
CA PRO A 200 16.58 -4.10 -29.32
C PRO A 200 16.69 -5.56 -29.78
N ARG A 201 17.29 -6.46 -28.97
CA ARG A 201 17.38 -7.89 -29.30
C ARG A 201 16.01 -8.59 -29.27
N ILE A 202 15.14 -8.22 -28.33
CA ILE A 202 13.76 -8.73 -28.24
C ILE A 202 12.93 -8.19 -29.42
N GLN A 203 13.12 -6.92 -29.79
CA GLN A 203 12.50 -6.34 -30.99
C GLN A 203 12.99 -7.00 -32.29
N THR A 204 14.29 -7.31 -32.40
CA THR A 204 14.84 -8.00 -33.59
C THR A 204 14.57 -9.50 -33.59
N LEU A 205 14.39 -10.15 -32.44
CA LEU A 205 13.96 -11.55 -32.37
C LEU A 205 12.61 -11.74 -33.07
N GLY A 206 11.70 -10.76 -32.96
CA GLY A 206 10.45 -10.79 -33.72
C GLY A 206 10.66 -10.82 -35.23
N SER A 207 11.52 -9.95 -35.76
CA SER A 207 11.79 -9.88 -37.20
C SER A 207 12.70 -11.03 -37.69
N ASP A 208 13.62 -11.51 -36.86
CA ASP A 208 14.47 -12.66 -37.16
C ASP A 208 13.70 -13.99 -37.11
N VAL A 209 12.72 -14.14 -36.22
CA VAL A 209 11.79 -15.29 -36.22
C VAL A 209 10.89 -15.26 -37.45
N ALA A 210 10.39 -14.10 -37.88
CA ALA A 210 9.63 -13.96 -39.14
C ALA A 210 10.51 -14.26 -40.38
N ASN A 211 11.78 -13.82 -40.37
CA ASN A 211 12.75 -14.14 -41.42
C ASN A 211 13.18 -15.61 -41.41
N LEU A 212 13.30 -16.23 -40.23
CA LEU A 212 13.58 -17.65 -40.06
C LEU A 212 12.37 -18.49 -40.49
N ALA A 213 11.13 -18.07 -40.20
CA ALA A 213 9.91 -18.70 -40.69
C ALA A 213 9.88 -18.72 -42.22
N ASN A 214 10.26 -17.61 -42.86
CA ASN A 214 10.37 -17.52 -44.32
C ASN A 214 11.50 -18.38 -44.91
N LYS A 215 12.62 -18.60 -44.18
CA LYS A 215 13.73 -19.47 -44.59
C LYS A 215 13.56 -20.95 -44.20
N SER A 216 12.67 -21.26 -43.28
CA SER A 216 12.49 -22.59 -42.66
C SER A 216 11.26 -23.35 -43.17
N ARG A 217 10.76 -23.05 -44.37
CA ARG A 217 9.64 -23.79 -45.02
C ARG A 217 9.88 -25.30 -45.25
N GLY A 218 10.93 -25.91 -44.68
CA GLY A 218 11.20 -27.34 -44.84
C GLY A 218 11.94 -28.08 -43.71
N LEU A 219 12.26 -27.47 -42.55
CA LEU A 219 13.09 -28.16 -41.52
C LEU A 219 12.59 -28.10 -40.07
N VAL A 220 11.61 -27.25 -39.75
CA VAL A 220 11.03 -27.15 -38.39
C VAL A 220 9.52 -27.34 -38.48
N THR A 221 8.94 -28.09 -37.54
CA THR A 221 7.49 -28.24 -37.42
C THR A 221 6.86 -26.89 -37.10
N ASN A 222 5.90 -26.44 -37.93
CA ASN A 222 5.20 -25.16 -37.73
C ASN A 222 4.65 -24.98 -36.31
N ALA A 223 4.33 -26.07 -35.60
CA ALA A 223 3.90 -26.07 -34.21
C ALA A 223 4.91 -25.46 -33.22
N ASP A 224 6.21 -25.72 -33.38
CA ASP A 224 7.25 -25.19 -32.48
C ASP A 224 7.47 -23.69 -32.71
N LEU A 225 7.32 -23.25 -33.96
CA LEU A 225 7.41 -21.84 -34.34
C LEU A 225 6.24 -21.03 -33.78
N PHE A 226 5.03 -21.58 -33.83
CA PHE A 226 3.87 -20.99 -33.13
C PHE A 226 4.08 -20.93 -31.61
N GLY A 227 4.71 -21.94 -31.01
CA GLY A 227 5.04 -21.91 -29.57
C GLY A 227 5.93 -20.73 -29.20
N ILE A 228 7.02 -20.54 -29.95
CA ILE A 228 7.96 -19.44 -29.71
C ILE A 228 7.31 -18.07 -29.94
N ALA A 229 6.54 -17.91 -31.02
CA ALA A 229 5.83 -16.65 -31.29
C ALA A 229 4.82 -16.30 -30.19
N GLY A 230 4.07 -17.30 -29.69
CA GLY A 230 3.15 -17.10 -28.57
C GLY A 230 3.85 -16.72 -27.25
N ASP A 231 5.02 -17.29 -26.97
CA ASP A 231 5.80 -16.90 -25.79
C ASP A 231 6.36 -15.48 -25.91
N VAL A 232 6.78 -15.07 -27.10
CA VAL A 232 7.22 -13.68 -27.35
C VAL A 232 6.05 -12.70 -27.23
N ALA A 233 4.85 -13.06 -27.71
CA ALA A 233 3.64 -12.26 -27.53
C ALA A 233 3.33 -12.01 -26.05
N ARG A 234 3.37 -13.06 -25.22
CA ARG A 234 3.17 -12.92 -23.76
C ARG A 234 4.24 -12.08 -23.09
N LEU A 235 5.50 -12.18 -23.54
CA LEU A 235 6.56 -11.33 -23.02
C LEU A 235 6.34 -9.86 -23.40
N LYS A 236 5.89 -9.57 -24.63
CA LYS A 236 5.57 -8.20 -25.05
C LYS A 236 4.47 -7.58 -24.21
N GLU A 237 3.38 -8.30 -24.01
CA GLU A 237 2.26 -7.84 -23.17
C GLU A 237 2.74 -7.55 -21.74
N ARG A 238 3.60 -8.40 -21.20
CA ARG A 238 4.22 -8.18 -19.88
C ARG A 238 5.09 -6.93 -19.79
N PHE A 239 5.77 -6.57 -20.87
CA PHE A 239 6.57 -5.35 -20.95
C PHE A 239 5.78 -4.13 -21.46
N GLY A 240 4.47 -4.27 -21.73
CA GLY A 240 3.63 -3.21 -22.27
C GLY A 240 4.09 -2.69 -23.64
N LEU A 241 4.69 -3.55 -24.46
CA LEU A 241 5.15 -3.19 -25.80
C LEU A 241 3.97 -3.21 -26.79
N PRO A 242 3.84 -2.22 -27.69
CA PRO A 242 2.78 -2.22 -28.69
C PRO A 242 2.83 -3.45 -29.61
N ASP A 243 1.64 -3.94 -29.95
CA ASP A 243 1.44 -5.05 -30.88
C ASP A 243 1.39 -4.61 -32.36
N ASP A 244 1.32 -3.30 -32.60
CA ASP A 244 1.27 -2.73 -33.94
C ASP A 244 2.45 -3.21 -34.80
N TYR A 245 2.16 -3.67 -36.02
CA TYR A 245 3.15 -4.16 -36.97
C TYR A 245 3.95 -5.39 -36.48
N SER A 246 3.33 -6.25 -35.67
CA SER A 246 3.86 -7.59 -35.39
C SER A 246 2.88 -8.71 -35.75
N ASP A 247 3.43 -9.85 -36.15
CA ASP A 247 2.67 -11.05 -36.55
C ASP A 247 2.32 -11.94 -35.34
N TYR A 248 2.15 -11.33 -34.17
CA TYR A 248 1.69 -11.99 -32.96
C TYR A 248 1.21 -10.97 -31.91
N GLY A 249 0.20 -11.32 -31.11
CA GLY A 249 -0.28 -10.52 -29.97
C GLY A 249 -0.94 -11.35 -28.88
N ALA A 250 -1.05 -10.76 -27.69
CA ALA A 250 -1.66 -11.41 -26.53
C ALA A 250 -2.50 -10.42 -25.71
N ASP A 251 -3.70 -10.85 -25.30
CA ASP A 251 -4.64 -10.02 -24.53
C ASP A 251 -5.16 -10.80 -23.31
N HIS A 252 -5.04 -10.18 -22.14
CA HIS A 252 -5.57 -10.67 -20.86
C HIS A 252 -6.89 -9.98 -20.45
N PHE A 253 -7.42 -9.08 -21.27
CA PHE A 253 -8.73 -8.42 -21.11
C PHE A 253 -8.89 -7.71 -19.75
N LEU A 254 -7.83 -7.04 -19.30
CA LEU A 254 -7.85 -6.20 -18.09
C LEU A 254 -8.37 -4.79 -18.35
N ASN A 255 -8.18 -4.30 -19.58
CA ASN A 255 -8.69 -3.03 -20.08
C ASN A 255 -9.47 -3.25 -21.39
N GLY A 256 -9.97 -2.17 -22.00
CA GLY A 256 -10.79 -2.23 -23.21
C GLY A 256 -10.03 -1.97 -24.50
N ASP A 257 -8.70 -1.87 -24.47
CA ASP A 257 -7.93 -1.26 -25.57
C ASP A 257 -7.95 -2.11 -26.85
N GLU A 258 -7.99 -3.43 -26.71
CA GLU A 258 -8.09 -4.37 -27.83
C GLU A 258 -9.53 -4.85 -28.13
N SER A 259 -10.52 -4.25 -27.49
CA SER A 259 -11.93 -4.64 -27.58
C SER A 259 -12.78 -3.50 -28.11
N ASP A 260 -13.50 -3.74 -29.23
CA ASP A 260 -14.43 -2.76 -29.81
C ASP A 260 -15.75 -2.71 -29.01
N THR A 261 -15.67 -2.13 -27.81
CA THR A 261 -16.81 -1.98 -26.89
C THR A 261 -17.88 -1.00 -27.39
N GLN A 262 -17.58 -0.21 -28.44
CA GLN A 262 -18.53 0.73 -29.06
C GLN A 262 -19.36 0.07 -30.17
N ASN A 263 -19.00 -1.13 -30.60
CA ASN A 263 -19.75 -1.85 -31.62
C ASN A 263 -21.18 -2.15 -31.17
N ALA A 264 -22.17 -1.87 -32.01
CA ALA A 264 -23.57 -2.16 -31.68
C ALA A 264 -23.86 -3.66 -31.52
N GLU A 265 -23.03 -4.53 -32.11
CA GLU A 265 -23.15 -5.99 -31.99
C GLU A 265 -22.41 -6.55 -30.76
N TRP A 266 -21.71 -5.72 -29.99
CA TRP A 266 -20.99 -6.12 -28.80
C TRP A 266 -21.96 -6.59 -27.70
N MET A 267 -21.77 -7.84 -27.24
CA MET A 267 -22.58 -8.46 -26.19
C MET A 267 -21.71 -9.15 -25.13
N ALA A 268 -20.59 -8.53 -24.76
CA ALA A 268 -19.69 -9.04 -23.73
C ALA A 268 -19.45 -8.02 -22.61
N ARG A 269 -18.80 -8.45 -21.55
CA ARG A 269 -18.34 -7.61 -20.44
C ARG A 269 -16.88 -7.93 -20.16
N LEU A 270 -16.06 -6.90 -20.01
CA LEU A 270 -14.65 -7.04 -19.63
C LEU A 270 -14.53 -6.86 -18.12
N GLU A 271 -14.08 -7.90 -17.42
CA GLU A 271 -13.83 -7.87 -15.98
C GLU A 271 -12.90 -9.03 -15.62
N GLU A 272 -11.58 -8.84 -15.74
CA GLU A 272 -10.58 -9.92 -15.61
C GLU A 272 -10.91 -11.08 -16.57
N GLY A 273 -10.98 -10.76 -17.87
CA GLY A 273 -11.44 -11.67 -18.91
C GLY A 273 -12.71 -11.20 -19.64
N VAL A 274 -13.01 -11.84 -20.79
CA VAL A 274 -14.28 -11.67 -21.51
C VAL A 274 -15.34 -12.52 -20.84
N ARG A 275 -16.41 -11.87 -20.38
CA ARG A 275 -17.53 -12.49 -19.67
C ARG A 275 -18.86 -12.23 -20.36
N PHE A 276 -19.85 -13.05 -20.00
CA PHE A 276 -21.24 -12.86 -20.42
C PHE A 276 -21.77 -11.51 -19.94
N SER A 277 -22.29 -10.71 -20.87
CA SER A 277 -22.97 -9.45 -20.55
C SER A 277 -24.30 -9.73 -19.82
N PRO A 278 -24.79 -8.77 -19.01
CA PRO A 278 -26.08 -8.93 -18.35
C PRO A 278 -27.24 -8.96 -19.36
N GLU A 279 -28.16 -9.91 -19.19
CA GLU A 279 -29.47 -9.93 -19.86
C GLU A 279 -30.38 -8.88 -19.21
N ASN A 280 -30.33 -8.83 -17.88
CA ASN A 280 -30.96 -7.81 -17.09
C ASN A 280 -30.03 -7.36 -15.95
N GLU A 281 -30.10 -6.09 -15.62
CA GLU A 281 -29.28 -5.44 -14.59
C GLU A 281 -30.14 -4.45 -13.80
N GLY A 282 -29.99 -4.47 -12.48
CA GLY A 282 -30.61 -3.53 -11.57
C GLY A 282 -29.55 -2.86 -10.71
N ILE A 283 -29.55 -1.53 -10.69
CA ILE A 283 -28.66 -0.74 -9.84
C ILE A 283 -29.51 0.00 -8.81
N SER A 284 -29.15 -0.11 -7.54
CA SER A 284 -29.82 0.57 -6.43
C SER A 284 -28.82 0.94 -5.34
N GLU A 285 -29.14 1.92 -4.48
CA GLU A 285 -28.36 2.17 -3.27
C GLU A 285 -28.81 1.24 -2.13
N LEU A 286 -27.91 0.94 -1.19
CA LEU A 286 -28.29 0.27 0.06
C LEU A 286 -29.32 1.11 0.81
N GLY A 287 -30.36 0.46 1.33
CA GLY A 287 -31.36 1.11 2.17
C GLY A 287 -31.75 0.22 3.33
N VAL A 288 -31.90 0.81 4.51
CA VAL A 288 -32.52 0.13 5.65
C VAL A 288 -33.99 -0.14 5.38
N PHE A 289 -34.50 -1.26 5.89
CA PHE A 289 -35.92 -1.60 5.78
C PHE A 289 -36.79 -0.58 6.54
N SER A 290 -36.33 -0.15 7.71
CA SER A 290 -36.97 0.88 8.55
C SER A 290 -35.93 1.88 9.03
N SER A 291 -36.19 3.17 8.83
CA SER A 291 -35.31 4.26 9.27
C SER A 291 -35.34 4.53 10.78
N ILE A 292 -36.26 3.89 11.50
CA ILE A 292 -36.45 4.05 12.95
C ILE A 292 -36.04 2.80 13.75
N ASP A 293 -35.19 1.95 13.18
CA ASP A 293 -34.68 0.77 13.89
C ASP A 293 -33.91 1.19 15.17
N PRO A 294 -34.36 0.75 16.36
CA PRO A 294 -33.77 1.19 17.63
C PRO A 294 -32.33 0.68 17.84
N HIS A 295 -31.90 -0.34 17.09
CA HIS A 295 -30.57 -0.95 17.24
C HIS A 295 -29.49 -0.23 16.44
N ILE A 296 -29.83 0.79 15.65
CA ILE A 296 -28.88 1.58 14.89
C ILE A 296 -29.00 3.08 15.18
N THR A 297 -27.94 3.79 14.83
CA THR A 297 -27.94 5.24 14.70
C THR A 297 -27.60 5.58 13.26
N GLN A 298 -28.53 6.25 12.57
CA GLN A 298 -28.32 6.74 11.21
C GLN A 298 -28.12 8.27 11.22
N ILE A 299 -26.97 8.74 10.73
CA ILE A 299 -26.64 10.18 10.63
C ILE A 299 -26.00 10.45 9.26
N ASN A 300 -26.59 11.34 8.47
CA ASN A 300 -26.07 11.75 7.15
C ASN A 300 -25.73 10.56 6.23
N GLY A 301 -26.58 9.53 6.21
CA GLY A 301 -26.39 8.32 5.41
C GLY A 301 -25.47 7.27 6.04
N MET A 302 -24.70 7.62 7.08
CA MET A 302 -23.89 6.67 7.84
C MET A 302 -24.74 5.88 8.83
N ILE A 303 -24.51 4.57 8.90
CA ILE A 303 -25.07 3.67 9.89
C ILE A 303 -23.96 3.17 10.80
N LEU A 304 -24.25 3.24 12.09
CA LEU A 304 -23.53 2.53 13.13
C LEU A 304 -24.53 1.76 14.02
N PRO A 305 -24.11 0.67 14.66
CA PRO A 305 -24.82 0.10 15.79
C PRO A 305 -25.14 1.16 16.85
N LYS A 306 -26.23 0.98 17.60
CA LYS A 306 -26.68 1.94 18.60
C LYS A 306 -25.56 2.25 19.58
N TYR A 307 -25.31 3.55 19.79
CA TYR A 307 -24.23 4.02 20.64
C TYR A 307 -24.65 5.21 21.50
N LYS A 308 -23.91 5.38 22.60
CA LYS A 308 -23.90 6.58 23.43
C LYS A 308 -22.61 7.34 23.18
N SER A 309 -22.72 8.65 22.95
CA SER A 309 -21.54 9.51 22.83
C SER A 309 -20.98 9.80 24.23
N LEU A 310 -19.77 9.34 24.52
CA LEU A 310 -19.09 9.51 25.81
C LEU A 310 -17.79 10.29 25.66
N LEU A 311 -17.45 11.11 26.66
CA LEU A 311 -16.18 11.83 26.69
C LEU A 311 -15.06 10.84 26.96
N ARG A 312 -14.09 10.75 26.05
CA ARG A 312 -12.91 9.88 26.20
C ARG A 312 -11.70 10.67 26.68
N PHE A 313 -11.54 11.88 26.18
CA PHE A 313 -10.39 12.74 26.43
C PHE A 313 -10.84 14.18 26.60
N SER A 314 -10.20 14.94 27.49
CA SER A 314 -10.39 16.39 27.56
C SER A 314 -9.21 17.12 28.16
N VAL A 315 -8.90 18.29 27.63
CA VAL A 315 -7.99 19.28 28.21
C VAL A 315 -8.81 20.24 29.08
N SER A 316 -8.37 20.44 30.32
CA SER A 316 -9.04 21.30 31.31
C SER A 316 -8.02 22.04 32.18
N GLY A 317 -8.50 23.01 32.97
CA GLY A 317 -7.64 23.87 33.79
C GLY A 317 -7.48 25.25 33.14
N TYR A 318 -8.54 26.05 33.22
CA TYR A 318 -8.57 27.40 32.66
C TYR A 318 -7.49 28.29 33.28
N VAL A 319 -6.70 28.95 32.42
CA VAL A 319 -5.65 29.89 32.82
C VAL A 319 -5.82 31.24 32.12
N ASP A 320 -6.24 31.24 30.86
CA ASP A 320 -6.33 32.44 30.04
C ASP A 320 -7.42 32.32 28.95
N ASP A 321 -7.74 33.42 28.28
CA ASP A 321 -8.57 33.41 27.06
C ASP A 321 -7.81 33.92 25.82
N LEU A 322 -8.23 33.44 24.65
CA LEU A 322 -7.61 33.81 23.37
C LEU A 322 -8.67 34.21 22.36
N SER A 323 -8.57 35.42 21.81
CA SER A 323 -9.41 35.84 20.68
C SER A 323 -8.97 35.09 19.43
N ILE A 324 -9.89 34.40 18.75
CA ILE A 324 -9.58 33.78 17.46
C ILE A 324 -9.33 34.86 16.39
N SER A 325 -10.10 35.95 16.42
CA SER A 325 -10.07 37.01 15.41
C SER A 325 -8.87 37.96 15.51
N GLN A 326 -8.01 37.82 16.52
CA GLN A 326 -6.78 38.62 16.61
C GLN A 326 -5.75 38.25 15.53
N TYR A 327 -5.89 37.05 14.95
CA TYR A 327 -5.05 36.54 13.88
C TYR A 327 -5.60 36.94 12.50
N SER A 328 -4.74 36.89 11.49
CA SER A 328 -5.09 37.32 10.12
C SER A 328 -6.27 36.51 9.58
N GLN A 329 -7.22 37.21 8.94
CA GLN A 329 -8.37 36.58 8.28
C GLN A 329 -8.10 36.41 6.79
N THR A 330 -8.11 35.17 6.32
CA THR A 330 -7.90 34.85 4.90
C THR A 330 -8.88 33.76 4.43
N GLY A 331 -8.86 33.47 3.12
CA GLY A 331 -9.59 32.36 2.54
C GLY A 331 -8.71 31.11 2.45
N TYR A 332 -9.20 29.99 2.98
CA TYR A 332 -8.49 28.71 3.01
C TYR A 332 -9.12 27.72 2.06
N GLU A 333 -8.35 27.23 1.11
CA GLU A 333 -8.71 26.06 0.31
C GLU A 333 -8.51 24.79 1.13
N MET A 334 -9.60 24.07 1.33
CA MET A 334 -9.65 22.89 2.16
C MET A 334 -10.13 21.72 1.31
N VAL A 335 -9.53 20.56 1.57
CA VAL A 335 -9.80 19.33 0.83
C VAL A 335 -10.30 18.30 1.82
N GLN A 336 -11.56 17.90 1.68
CA GLN A 336 -12.15 16.86 2.51
C GLN A 336 -12.01 15.51 1.83
N LYS A 337 -11.29 14.60 2.50
CA LYS A 337 -11.20 13.19 2.12
C LYS A 337 -12.53 12.49 2.34
N THR A 338 -12.86 11.58 1.45
CA THR A 338 -14.03 10.69 1.61
C THR A 338 -13.59 9.34 2.15
N MET A 339 -14.53 8.65 2.79
CA MET A 339 -14.27 7.32 3.34
C MET A 339 -14.01 6.33 2.19
N SER A 340 -13.03 5.45 2.37
CA SER A 340 -12.69 4.44 1.36
C SER A 340 -13.84 3.45 1.15
N ARG A 341 -13.85 2.84 -0.04
CA ARG A 341 -14.86 1.88 -0.46
C ARG A 341 -14.37 0.46 -0.28
N GLU A 342 -15.30 -0.42 0.03
CA GLU A 342 -15.14 -1.86 -0.08
C GLU A 342 -16.12 -2.36 -1.14
N ARG A 343 -15.66 -3.30 -1.97
CA ARG A 343 -16.48 -3.96 -2.99
C ARG A 343 -16.51 -5.46 -2.74
N VAL A 344 -17.72 -6.00 -2.59
CA VAL A 344 -17.99 -7.42 -2.40
C VAL A 344 -18.83 -7.91 -3.57
N ARG A 345 -18.23 -8.78 -4.38
CA ARG A 345 -18.85 -9.36 -5.58
C ARG A 345 -19.07 -10.84 -5.36
N TRP A 346 -20.24 -11.33 -5.74
CA TRP A 346 -20.62 -12.69 -5.48
C TRP A 346 -21.59 -13.23 -6.54
N GLY A 347 -21.49 -14.53 -6.83
CA GLY A 347 -22.43 -15.27 -7.69
C GLY A 347 -21.75 -15.98 -8.86
N GLY A 348 -22.54 -16.71 -9.66
CA GLY A 348 -22.05 -17.55 -10.77
C GLY A 348 -21.32 -16.78 -11.87
N THR A 349 -21.48 -15.45 -11.92
CA THR A 349 -20.76 -14.56 -12.85
C THR A 349 -19.30 -14.29 -12.47
N TYR A 350 -18.93 -14.52 -11.21
CA TYR A 350 -17.64 -14.14 -10.64
C TYR A 350 -16.72 -15.34 -10.44
N GLU A 351 -16.53 -16.13 -11.50
CA GLU A 351 -15.56 -17.24 -11.51
C GLU A 351 -14.12 -16.71 -11.44
N TYR A 352 -13.28 -17.40 -10.67
CA TYR A 352 -11.87 -17.05 -10.48
C TYR A 352 -11.12 -17.01 -11.82
N CYS A 353 -10.27 -16.00 -12.00
CA CYS A 353 -9.40 -15.84 -13.15
C CYS A 353 -7.96 -15.58 -12.68
N THR A 354 -6.98 -16.22 -13.32
CA THR A 354 -5.56 -16.02 -13.02
C THR A 354 -5.08 -14.61 -13.37
N ASN A 355 -5.80 -13.88 -14.23
CA ASN A 355 -5.43 -12.53 -14.65
C ASN A 355 -5.44 -11.52 -13.51
N SER A 356 -6.13 -11.83 -12.40
CA SER A 356 -6.08 -11.02 -11.18
C SER A 356 -4.66 -10.83 -10.61
N GLN A 357 -3.68 -11.67 -10.98
CA GLN A 357 -2.29 -11.48 -10.59
C GLN A 357 -1.61 -10.30 -11.30
N TRP A 358 -2.03 -10.00 -12.53
CA TRP A 358 -1.44 -8.94 -13.36
C TRP A 358 -1.74 -7.53 -12.84
N TRP A 359 -2.77 -7.37 -11.99
CA TRP A 359 -2.96 -6.15 -11.19
C TRP A 359 -1.73 -5.80 -10.33
N ARG A 360 -0.88 -6.78 -9.96
CA ARG A 360 0.35 -6.55 -9.18
C ARG A 360 1.52 -6.03 -10.00
N GLU A 361 1.46 -6.13 -11.32
CA GLU A 361 2.58 -5.75 -12.18
C GLU A 361 2.72 -4.23 -12.35
N GLY A 362 1.73 -3.46 -11.88
CA GLY A 362 1.77 -1.99 -11.86
C GLY A 362 1.43 -1.32 -13.19
N ASN A 363 1.30 -2.09 -14.27
CA ASN A 363 0.94 -1.59 -15.60
C ASN A 363 -0.55 -1.21 -15.73
N TYR A 364 -1.41 -1.67 -14.82
CA TYR A 364 -2.85 -1.41 -14.84
C TYR A 364 -3.33 -0.64 -13.59
N ASP A 365 -4.26 0.30 -13.77
CA ASP A 365 -4.90 1.04 -12.66
C ASP A 365 -6.06 0.22 -12.06
N SER A 366 -5.73 -0.57 -11.04
CA SER A 366 -6.69 -1.44 -10.36
C SER A 366 -7.72 -0.65 -9.53
N VAL A 367 -7.34 0.52 -9.01
CA VAL A 367 -8.20 1.29 -8.10
C VAL A 367 -9.33 1.95 -8.88
N THR A 368 -9.02 2.57 -10.02
CA THR A 368 -10.04 3.12 -10.92
C THR A 368 -10.90 2.00 -11.52
N GLY A 369 -10.30 0.91 -12.01
CA GLY A 369 -11.06 -0.19 -12.60
C GLY A 369 -12.07 -0.86 -11.64
N VAL A 370 -11.74 -0.92 -10.34
CA VAL A 370 -12.54 -1.67 -9.35
C VAL A 370 -13.49 -0.79 -8.54
N PHE A 371 -13.09 0.43 -8.14
CA PHE A 371 -13.87 1.24 -7.20
C PHE A 371 -14.68 2.38 -7.85
N THR A 372 -14.64 2.52 -9.17
CA THR A 372 -15.46 3.49 -9.90
C THR A 372 -16.94 3.13 -9.86
N ARG A 373 -17.80 4.09 -9.48
CA ARG A 373 -19.25 3.93 -9.59
C ARG A 373 -19.72 4.27 -10.99
N ASN A 374 -20.79 3.61 -11.42
CA ASN A 374 -21.44 3.92 -12.69
C ASN A 374 -21.80 5.43 -12.79
N GLY A 375 -21.27 6.12 -13.80
CA GLY A 375 -21.49 7.56 -14.04
C GLY A 375 -20.57 8.51 -13.26
N GLU A 376 -19.62 8.01 -12.46
CA GLU A 376 -18.63 8.82 -11.75
C GLU A 376 -17.31 8.86 -12.52
N SER A 377 -16.74 10.05 -12.72
CA SER A 377 -15.33 10.16 -13.11
C SER A 377 -14.48 9.97 -11.87
N PHE A 378 -13.83 8.82 -11.77
CA PHE A 378 -12.92 8.46 -10.71
C PHE A 378 -11.55 8.26 -11.36
N GLN A 379 -10.57 9.07 -11.00
CA GLN A 379 -9.24 9.02 -11.62
C GLN A 379 -8.18 9.17 -10.54
N VAL A 380 -7.16 8.32 -10.61
CA VAL A 380 -5.96 8.46 -9.79
C VAL A 380 -5.13 9.61 -10.39
N LEU A 381 -5.20 10.79 -9.76
CA LEU A 381 -4.53 11.99 -10.27
C LEU A 381 -3.01 11.95 -10.08
N SER A 382 -2.50 11.24 -9.06
CA SER A 382 -1.06 11.00 -8.83
C SER A 382 -0.83 9.96 -7.73
N GLY A 383 0.31 9.24 -7.79
CA GLY A 383 0.77 8.32 -6.74
C GLY A 383 0.49 6.83 -7.02
N ASP A 384 1.30 5.94 -6.43
CA ASP A 384 1.08 4.49 -6.48
C ASP A 384 0.00 4.08 -5.47
N VAL A 385 -1.26 4.20 -5.90
CA VAL A 385 -2.42 3.79 -5.10
C VAL A 385 -2.66 2.28 -5.13
N ASN A 386 -1.98 1.54 -6.01
CA ASN A 386 -2.14 0.09 -6.15
C ASN A 386 -1.59 -0.66 -4.93
N THR A 387 -0.55 -0.11 -4.28
CA THR A 387 0.06 -0.69 -3.05
C THR A 387 -0.91 -0.90 -1.89
N ASN A 388 -1.89 0.01 -1.74
CA ASN A 388 -2.89 0.00 -0.66
C ASN A 388 -4.16 -0.79 -1.03
N HIS A 389 -4.28 -1.25 -2.27
CA HIS A 389 -5.38 -2.09 -2.71
C HIS A 389 -5.09 -3.55 -2.34
N ARG A 390 -6.03 -4.15 -1.59
CA ARG A 390 -6.00 -5.58 -1.25
C ARG A 390 -7.21 -6.26 -1.86
N TRP A 391 -6.98 -7.40 -2.49
CA TRP A 391 -8.04 -8.20 -3.05
C TRP A 391 -7.95 -9.66 -2.63
N ILE A 392 -9.12 -10.29 -2.59
CA ILE A 392 -9.31 -11.72 -2.44
C ILE A 392 -10.16 -12.15 -3.63
N ARG A 393 -9.67 -13.16 -4.37
CA ARG A 393 -10.39 -13.80 -5.46
C ARG A 393 -10.59 -15.26 -5.09
N LEU A 394 -11.81 -15.63 -4.75
CA LEU A 394 -12.25 -17.01 -4.60
C LEU A 394 -13.25 -17.30 -5.71
N ARG A 395 -13.49 -18.59 -5.99
CA ARG A 395 -14.53 -19.00 -6.93
C ARG A 395 -15.87 -18.42 -6.46
N GLN A 396 -16.51 -17.61 -7.30
CA GLN A 396 -17.82 -16.97 -7.06
C GLN A 396 -17.86 -15.96 -5.91
N PHE A 397 -16.71 -15.59 -5.34
CA PHE A 397 -16.64 -14.59 -4.27
C PHE A 397 -15.36 -13.77 -4.41
N TRP A 398 -15.54 -12.48 -4.69
CA TRP A 398 -14.44 -11.52 -4.76
C TRP A 398 -14.65 -10.43 -3.73
N ARG A 399 -13.56 -10.01 -3.09
CA ARG A 399 -13.55 -8.92 -2.12
C ARG A 399 -12.38 -8.00 -2.43
N ASP A 400 -12.66 -6.70 -2.52
CA ASP A 400 -11.69 -5.66 -2.80
C ASP A 400 -11.79 -4.59 -1.70
N THR A 401 -10.66 -4.29 -1.07
CA THR A 401 -10.55 -3.40 0.09
C THR A 401 -9.39 -2.43 -0.10
N TYR A 402 -9.49 -1.26 0.50
CA TYR A 402 -8.42 -0.26 0.53
C TYR A 402 -7.94 -0.06 1.97
N GLU A 403 -6.62 -0.11 2.20
CA GLU A 403 -6.03 -0.15 3.55
C GLU A 403 -6.23 1.14 4.38
N GLU A 404 -6.31 2.28 3.70
CA GLU A 404 -6.60 3.56 4.35
C GLU A 404 -8.11 3.80 4.51
N PRO A 405 -8.57 4.33 5.66
CA PRO A 405 -9.99 4.56 5.92
C PRO A 405 -10.52 5.78 5.16
N TYR A 406 -9.63 6.69 4.75
CA TYR A 406 -9.93 7.90 3.99
C TYR A 406 -8.92 8.05 2.87
N TRP A 407 -9.35 7.88 1.62
CA TRP A 407 -8.49 8.03 0.45
C TRP A 407 -8.45 9.48 -0.07
N SER A 408 -7.39 9.84 -0.78
CA SER A 408 -7.23 11.14 -1.47
C SER A 408 -7.76 11.12 -2.91
N VAL A 409 -8.34 10.00 -3.37
CA VAL A 409 -8.78 9.86 -4.77
C VAL A 409 -10.10 10.58 -5.02
N VAL A 410 -10.97 10.63 -4.00
CA VAL A 410 -12.25 11.34 -4.06
C VAL A 410 -12.27 12.39 -2.97
N GLU A 411 -12.13 13.64 -3.39
CA GLU A 411 -11.99 14.80 -2.52
C GLU A 411 -13.06 15.84 -2.83
N THR A 412 -13.53 16.53 -1.79
CA THR A 412 -14.40 17.70 -1.94
C THR A 412 -13.63 18.97 -1.57
N ASN A 413 -13.45 19.85 -2.54
CA ASN A 413 -12.78 21.13 -2.35
C ASN A 413 -13.78 22.20 -1.88
N TYR A 414 -13.39 23.02 -0.92
CA TYR A 414 -14.18 24.15 -0.46
C TYR A 414 -13.29 25.26 0.10
N THR A 415 -13.80 26.49 0.06
CA THR A 415 -13.11 27.65 0.62
C THR A 415 -13.81 28.11 1.89
N LEU A 416 -13.07 28.29 2.99
CA LEU A 416 -13.56 28.91 4.22
C LEU A 416 -12.82 30.20 4.47
N ASN A 417 -13.53 31.25 4.89
CA ASN A 417 -12.94 32.54 5.20
C ASN A 417 -12.97 32.77 6.71
N GLY A 418 -11.87 33.25 7.29
CA GLY A 418 -11.81 33.63 8.70
C GLY A 418 -10.39 33.62 9.27
N ALA A 419 -10.28 33.85 10.57
CA ALA A 419 -9.07 33.59 11.33
C ALA A 419 -9.09 32.13 11.81
N GLN A 420 -7.91 31.52 11.91
CA GLN A 420 -7.76 30.10 12.19
C GLN A 420 -6.89 29.84 13.42
N VAL A 421 -7.40 28.99 14.30
CA VAL A 421 -6.65 28.40 15.42
C VAL A 421 -6.86 26.89 15.42
N ALA A 422 -5.92 26.14 15.97
CA ALA A 422 -5.99 24.69 15.99
C ALA A 422 -5.30 24.10 17.22
N GLN A 423 -5.69 22.89 17.59
CA GLN A 423 -5.00 22.09 18.59
C GLN A 423 -4.81 20.68 18.05
N THR A 424 -3.56 20.21 18.03
CA THR A 424 -3.26 18.83 17.66
C THR A 424 -3.40 17.89 18.84
N PHE A 425 -3.69 16.62 18.56
CA PHE A 425 -3.81 15.57 19.56
C PHE A 425 -3.45 14.20 18.99
N LEU A 426 -2.86 13.35 19.84
CA LEU A 426 -2.66 11.94 19.54
C LEU A 426 -3.92 11.14 19.86
N ASN A 427 -4.43 10.37 18.89
CA ASN A 427 -5.47 9.39 19.15
C ASN A 427 -4.84 8.05 19.57
N THR A 428 -4.94 7.70 20.85
CA THR A 428 -4.26 6.51 21.40
C THR A 428 -4.99 5.21 21.15
N GLN A 429 -6.30 5.25 20.91
CA GLN A 429 -7.16 4.08 20.73
C GLN A 429 -8.11 4.31 19.57
N GLU A 430 -8.41 3.25 18.82
CA GLU A 430 -9.37 3.31 17.73
C GLU A 430 -10.76 3.69 18.23
N GLY A 431 -11.55 4.31 17.35
CA GLY A 431 -12.94 4.59 17.67
C GLY A 431 -13.58 5.62 16.76
N TRP A 432 -14.89 5.73 16.91
CA TRP A 432 -15.71 6.69 16.18
C TRP A 432 -15.84 7.98 16.97
N LEU A 433 -15.22 9.06 16.50
CA LEU A 433 -15.40 10.41 17.01
C LEU A 433 -16.81 10.89 16.64
N THR A 434 -17.64 11.13 17.64
CA THR A 434 -19.06 11.52 17.49
C THR A 434 -19.31 13.00 17.77
N GLY A 435 -18.36 13.65 18.45
CA GLY A 435 -18.44 15.06 18.72
C GLY A 435 -17.25 15.62 19.48
N ILE A 436 -17.23 16.94 19.56
CA ILE A 436 -16.18 17.72 20.22
C ILE A 436 -16.83 18.68 21.20
N ASP A 437 -16.31 18.77 22.41
CA ASP A 437 -16.72 19.74 23.42
C ASP A 437 -15.74 20.92 23.38
N LEU A 438 -16.23 22.13 23.08
CA LEU A 438 -15.42 23.35 23.01
C LEU A 438 -15.81 24.33 24.12
N ASN A 439 -14.83 25.09 24.62
CA ASN A 439 -15.04 26.07 25.69
C ASN A 439 -14.80 27.49 25.15
N PHE A 440 -15.86 28.29 25.05
CA PHE A 440 -15.77 29.70 24.66
C PHE A 440 -15.93 30.58 25.88
N THR A 441 -15.04 31.55 26.11
CA THR A 441 -15.17 32.49 27.24
C THR A 441 -15.99 33.72 26.87
N LYS A 442 -15.94 34.12 25.59
CA LYS A 442 -16.72 35.23 25.04
C LYS A 442 -17.25 34.86 23.65
N ARG A 443 -18.44 35.36 23.34
CA ARG A 443 -19.12 35.17 22.06
C ARG A 443 -19.30 36.53 21.39
N GLY A 444 -18.84 36.65 20.14
CA GLY A 444 -19.07 37.81 19.30
C GLY A 444 -20.54 38.02 18.92
N THR A 445 -20.85 39.18 18.33
CA THR A 445 -22.22 39.52 17.88
C THR A 445 -22.60 38.90 16.53
N SER A 446 -21.62 38.36 15.79
CA SER A 446 -21.79 37.67 14.51
C SER A 446 -20.60 36.74 14.23
N GLY A 447 -20.64 36.03 13.10
CA GLY A 447 -19.57 35.16 12.60
C GLY A 447 -19.70 33.71 13.09
N ASP A 448 -20.08 32.80 12.21
CA ASP A 448 -20.20 31.38 12.55
C ASP A 448 -18.82 30.75 12.77
N VAL A 449 -18.78 29.62 13.49
CA VAL A 449 -17.55 28.86 13.76
C VAL A 449 -17.58 27.58 12.95
N HIS A 450 -16.61 27.42 12.07
CA HIS A 450 -16.35 26.16 11.38
C HIS A 450 -15.37 25.33 12.21
N VAL A 451 -15.78 24.11 12.54
CA VAL A 451 -14.99 23.13 13.27
C VAL A 451 -14.60 22.03 12.30
N LEU A 452 -13.29 21.84 12.10
CA LEU A 452 -12.74 20.80 11.25
C LEU A 452 -11.92 19.82 12.09
N VAL A 453 -11.91 18.57 11.68
CA VAL A 453 -10.95 17.56 12.13
C VAL A 453 -10.07 17.22 10.94
N THR A 454 -8.77 17.38 11.10
CA THR A 454 -7.79 17.17 10.03
C THR A 454 -6.72 16.19 10.47
N GLU A 455 -6.07 15.53 9.52
CA GLU A 455 -4.77 14.91 9.76
C GLU A 455 -3.70 16.01 9.94
N VAL A 456 -2.50 15.59 10.37
CA VAL A 456 -1.35 16.48 10.53
C VAL A 456 -0.30 16.19 9.45
N THR A 457 0.49 17.21 9.14
CA THR A 457 1.69 17.10 8.30
C THR A 457 2.78 16.30 9.03
N PRO A 458 3.82 15.81 8.32
CA PRO A 458 4.97 15.15 8.97
C PRO A 458 5.69 16.02 10.03
N SER A 459 5.61 17.35 9.90
CA SER A 459 6.13 18.30 10.90
C SER A 459 5.20 18.52 12.10
N GLY A 460 4.01 17.90 12.09
CA GLY A 460 3.07 17.92 13.22
C GLY A 460 2.07 19.08 13.21
N SER A 461 2.07 19.95 12.19
CA SER A 461 1.06 21.00 12.03
C SER A 461 -0.23 20.46 11.39
N PRO A 462 -1.40 21.10 11.57
CA PRO A 462 -2.62 20.68 10.88
C PRO A 462 -2.47 20.74 9.36
N ASP A 463 -3.07 19.79 8.64
CA ASP A 463 -3.08 19.74 7.17
C ASP A 463 -4.47 20.09 6.58
N PRO A 464 -4.67 21.33 6.07
CA PRO A 464 -5.89 21.76 5.37
C PRO A 464 -6.29 20.88 4.17
N LYS A 465 -5.33 20.14 3.60
CA LYS A 465 -5.58 19.25 2.46
C LYS A 465 -6.03 17.85 2.88
N LYS A 466 -6.12 17.57 4.18
CA LYS A 466 -6.51 16.27 4.72
C LYS A 466 -7.59 16.40 5.79
N VAL A 467 -8.69 17.05 5.44
CA VAL A 467 -9.86 17.17 6.33
C VAL A 467 -10.66 15.88 6.30
N ILE A 468 -10.97 15.32 7.48
CA ILE A 468 -11.74 14.08 7.63
C ILE A 468 -13.16 14.32 8.17
N ALA A 469 -13.37 15.42 8.90
CA ALA A 469 -14.70 15.81 9.38
C ALA A 469 -14.86 17.33 9.43
N ARG A 470 -16.08 17.82 9.23
CA ARG A 470 -16.43 19.24 9.26
C ARG A 470 -17.81 19.47 9.85
N LYS A 471 -17.95 20.55 10.63
CA LYS A 471 -19.24 21.06 11.08
C LYS A 471 -19.22 22.58 11.21
N THR A 472 -20.28 23.24 10.73
CA THR A 472 -20.50 24.67 11.00
C THR A 472 -21.45 24.82 12.18
N LEU A 473 -21.05 25.65 13.14
CA LEU A 473 -21.86 26.07 14.28
C LEU A 473 -22.25 27.53 14.11
N THR A 474 -23.56 27.78 14.16
CA THR A 474 -24.07 29.14 14.22
C THR A 474 -23.64 29.82 15.51
N PHE A 475 -23.20 31.07 15.47
CA PHE A 475 -22.68 31.77 16.64
C PHE A 475 -23.66 31.75 17.83
N LEU A 476 -24.97 31.84 17.58
CA LEU A 476 -26.02 31.78 18.62
C LEU A 476 -26.01 30.48 19.44
N LYS A 477 -25.49 29.38 18.88
CA LYS A 477 -25.39 28.07 19.55
C LYS A 477 -24.14 27.93 20.43
N LEU A 478 -23.22 28.90 20.39
CA LEU A 478 -22.05 28.91 21.25
C LEU A 478 -22.49 29.16 22.71
N LYS A 479 -22.04 28.27 23.59
CA LYS A 479 -22.21 28.35 25.04
C LYS A 479 -20.94 28.92 25.67
N LEU A 480 -21.15 29.74 26.69
CA LEU A 480 -20.06 30.37 27.44
C LEU A 480 -19.60 29.47 28.58
N PHE A 481 -18.29 29.37 28.76
CA PHE A 481 -17.65 28.67 29.86
C PHE A 481 -18.22 29.15 31.21
N PRO A 482 -18.56 28.24 32.16
CA PRO A 482 -18.18 26.83 32.22
C PRO A 482 -19.06 25.86 31.42
N GLU A 483 -20.13 26.32 30.75
CA GLU A 483 -20.95 25.45 29.90
C GLU A 483 -20.22 25.13 28.58
N LYS A 484 -20.02 23.85 28.28
CA LYS A 484 -19.32 23.39 27.07
C LYS A 484 -20.24 23.48 25.85
N THR A 485 -19.74 24.03 24.76
CA THR A 485 -20.39 23.96 23.44
C THR A 485 -20.16 22.58 22.84
N LYS A 486 -21.22 21.78 22.71
CA LYS A 486 -21.15 20.44 22.12
C LYS A 486 -21.32 20.49 20.61
N VAL A 487 -20.31 20.04 19.89
CA VAL A 487 -20.28 19.96 18.43
C VAL A 487 -20.55 18.52 18.03
N ASN A 488 -21.76 18.22 17.58
CA ASN A 488 -22.08 16.88 17.08
C ASN A 488 -21.57 16.73 15.63
N LEU A 489 -20.73 15.73 15.41
CA LEU A 489 -20.18 15.37 14.11
C LEU A 489 -20.95 14.18 13.53
N THR A 490 -20.91 14.01 12.21
CA THR A 490 -21.11 12.67 11.64
C THR A 490 -20.01 11.79 12.23
N PRO A 491 -20.31 10.57 12.72
CA PRO A 491 -19.29 9.72 13.30
C PRO A 491 -18.10 9.53 12.35
N THR A 492 -16.90 9.82 12.82
CA THR A 492 -15.66 9.78 12.01
C THR A 492 -14.70 8.80 12.65
N TYR A 493 -14.19 7.85 11.86
CA TYR A 493 -13.26 6.85 12.35
C TYR A 493 -11.88 7.46 12.57
N LEU A 494 -11.28 7.25 13.73
CA LEU A 494 -9.89 7.66 14.01
C LEU A 494 -9.05 6.41 14.31
N LYS A 495 -7.94 6.26 13.59
CA LYS A 495 -6.97 5.16 13.80
C LYS A 495 -6.18 5.40 15.08
N ALA A 496 -5.80 4.32 15.76
CA ALA A 496 -4.89 4.38 16.90
C ALA A 496 -3.49 4.78 16.43
N GLY A 497 -2.77 5.55 17.24
CA GLY A 497 -1.46 6.10 16.89
C GLY A 497 -1.51 7.29 15.91
N GLY A 498 -2.67 7.56 15.30
CA GLY A 498 -2.87 8.69 14.41
C GLY A 498 -2.83 10.03 15.15
N ARG A 499 -2.19 11.04 14.55
CA ARG A 499 -2.22 12.43 15.03
C ARG A 499 -3.22 13.23 14.21
N TYR A 500 -4.08 13.94 14.90
CA TYR A 500 -5.16 14.73 14.30
C TYR A 500 -5.17 16.14 14.89
N ALA A 501 -5.87 17.07 14.25
CA ALA A 501 -6.07 18.41 14.75
C ALA A 501 -7.56 18.77 14.81
N VAL A 502 -7.96 19.46 15.88
CA VAL A 502 -9.23 20.22 15.90
C VAL A 502 -8.92 21.63 15.46
N VAL A 503 -9.51 22.06 14.36
CA VAL A 503 -9.29 23.37 13.75
C VAL A 503 -10.56 24.19 13.84
N LEU A 504 -10.45 25.43 14.31
CA LEU A 504 -11.54 26.41 14.37
C LEU A 504 -11.26 27.53 13.38
N ILE A 505 -12.25 27.84 12.52
CA ILE A 505 -12.19 28.96 11.58
C ILE A 505 -13.42 29.83 11.80
N THR A 506 -13.23 31.13 11.98
CA THR A 506 -14.34 32.07 12.15
C THR A 506 -13.96 33.49 11.74
N GLN A 507 -14.94 34.26 11.30
CA GLN A 507 -14.84 35.71 11.11
C GLN A 507 -15.28 36.50 12.34
N GLY A 508 -15.95 35.83 13.29
CA GLY A 508 -16.48 36.45 14.50
C GLY A 508 -15.44 36.63 15.58
N ASN A 509 -15.62 37.66 16.41
CA ASN A 509 -14.76 37.90 17.57
C ASN A 509 -15.15 37.00 18.75
N HIS A 510 -14.84 35.70 18.61
CA HIS A 510 -15.04 34.69 19.65
C HIS A 510 -13.74 34.41 20.39
N PHE A 511 -13.86 34.10 21.68
CA PHE A 511 -12.73 33.78 22.53
C PHE A 511 -12.82 32.33 23.00
N VAL A 512 -11.71 31.61 22.88
CA VAL A 512 -11.57 30.24 23.38
C VAL A 512 -10.84 30.23 24.71
N ALA A 513 -11.25 29.31 25.58
CA ALA A 513 -10.58 29.08 26.86
C ALA A 513 -9.25 28.34 26.63
N MET A 514 -8.19 28.84 27.27
CA MET A 514 -6.85 28.29 27.21
C MET A 514 -6.46 27.67 28.56
N ALA A 515 -5.71 26.58 28.50
CA ALA A 515 -5.00 25.96 29.60
C ALA A 515 -3.49 26.24 29.48
N ASP A 516 -2.77 26.01 30.57
CA ASP A 516 -1.30 26.10 30.61
C ASP A 516 -0.66 25.04 29.68
N GLY A 517 0.36 25.39 28.90
CA GLY A 517 0.94 24.55 27.85
C GLY A 517 1.65 23.27 28.31
N GLY A 518 1.79 23.08 29.62
CA GLY A 518 2.21 21.80 30.22
C GLY A 518 1.07 20.82 30.48
N ARG A 519 -0.19 21.22 30.27
CA ARG A 519 -1.36 20.39 30.59
C ARG A 519 -1.60 19.28 29.58
N TYR A 520 -1.18 19.46 28.33
CA TYR A 520 -1.34 18.44 27.30
C TYR A 520 -0.09 18.23 26.43
N LEU A 521 0.83 17.40 26.93
CA LEU A 521 2.12 17.10 26.28
C LEU A 521 2.02 16.31 24.96
N SER A 522 0.85 15.76 24.61
CA SER A 522 0.65 14.95 23.39
C SER A 522 0.02 15.74 22.25
N GLY A 523 0.08 17.07 22.32
CA GLY A 523 -0.44 17.99 21.32
C GLY A 523 0.27 19.34 21.37
N THR A 524 -0.09 20.21 20.44
CA THR A 524 0.42 21.58 20.39
C THR A 524 -0.70 22.49 19.89
N PHE A 525 -0.80 23.68 20.49
CA PHE A 525 -1.68 24.72 20.00
C PHE A 525 -1.03 25.42 18.81
N PHE A 526 -1.82 25.74 17.79
CA PHE A 526 -1.37 26.45 16.59
C PHE A 526 -2.29 27.62 16.28
N TYR A 527 -1.72 28.69 15.77
CA TYR A 527 -2.45 29.79 15.15
C TYR A 527 -1.89 30.09 13.76
N SER A 528 -2.72 30.65 12.89
CA SER A 528 -2.31 31.04 11.53
C SER A 528 -1.99 32.53 11.46
N THR A 529 -0.80 32.90 10.99
CA THR A 529 -0.36 34.31 10.91
C THR A 529 -0.56 34.94 9.53
N ASP A 530 -0.60 34.12 8.46
CA ASP A 530 -0.75 34.59 7.07
C ASP A 530 -1.46 33.58 6.16
N GLY A 531 -2.44 32.84 6.69
CA GLY A 531 -3.26 31.93 5.89
C GLY A 531 -2.60 30.61 5.43
N ALA A 532 -1.28 30.53 5.41
CA ALA A 532 -0.53 29.36 4.94
C ALA A 532 0.36 28.71 6.02
N TYR A 533 0.84 29.49 6.98
CA TYR A 533 1.76 29.03 8.02
C TYR A 533 1.05 28.87 9.36
N TYR A 534 1.23 27.69 9.97
CA TYR A 534 0.89 27.46 11.37
C TYR A 534 2.13 27.68 12.21
N GLU A 535 2.00 28.53 13.23
CA GLU A 535 3.02 28.70 14.25
C GLU A 535 2.56 28.00 15.53
N GLY A 536 3.41 27.14 16.08
CA GLY A 536 3.10 26.35 17.27
C GLY A 536 3.42 27.13 18.53
N ASP A 537 2.46 27.21 19.45
CA ASP A 537 2.63 27.76 20.79
C ASP A 537 2.66 26.60 21.79
N LEU A 538 3.78 26.45 22.50
CA LEU A 538 3.98 25.44 23.54
C LEU A 538 3.60 25.95 24.94
N THR A 539 3.26 27.24 25.07
CA THR A 539 2.94 27.87 26.36
C THR A 539 1.47 27.78 26.72
N LYS A 540 0.61 27.48 25.73
CA LYS A 540 -0.84 27.40 25.91
C LYS A 540 -1.41 26.18 25.19
N ASP A 541 -2.47 25.60 25.76
CA ASP A 541 -3.27 24.56 25.13
C ASP A 541 -4.73 25.01 25.03
N MET A 542 -5.39 24.75 23.91
CA MET A 542 -6.84 25.00 23.81
C MET A 542 -7.59 24.02 24.70
N MET A 543 -8.62 24.48 25.42
CA MET A 543 -9.50 23.58 26.20
C MET A 543 -10.56 22.94 25.31
N PHE A 544 -10.43 21.63 25.07
CA PHE A 544 -11.39 20.83 24.29
C PHE A 544 -11.65 19.46 24.90
N GLY A 545 -12.72 18.80 24.48
CA GLY A 545 -13.02 17.41 24.80
C GLY A 545 -13.40 16.63 23.56
N LEU A 546 -13.00 15.36 23.49
CA LEU A 546 -13.32 14.46 22.39
C LEU A 546 -14.31 13.40 22.85
N ARG A 547 -15.42 13.28 22.12
CA ARG A 547 -16.48 12.32 22.43
C ARG A 547 -16.49 11.18 21.43
N PHE A 548 -16.42 9.96 21.93
CA PHE A 548 -16.42 8.75 21.12
C PHE A 548 -17.70 7.94 21.31
N ALA A 549 -18.03 7.11 20.33
CA ALA A 549 -19.11 6.15 20.43
C ALA A 549 -18.77 5.04 21.44
N LYS A 550 -19.71 4.72 22.33
CA LYS A 550 -19.74 3.46 23.10
C LYS A 550 -21.01 2.72 22.75
N PHE A 551 -20.87 1.52 22.22
CA PHE A 551 -21.95 0.72 21.64
C PHE A 551 -22.70 -0.08 22.70
N ASP A 552 -24.01 -0.22 22.52
CA ASP A 552 -24.88 -0.92 23.48
C ASP A 552 -24.80 -2.46 23.35
N SER A 553 -24.37 -2.98 22.18
CA SER A 553 -24.26 -4.43 21.91
C SER A 553 -23.03 -4.75 21.06
N SER A 554 -22.43 -5.92 21.26
CA SER A 554 -21.34 -6.45 20.43
C SER A 554 -21.82 -7.05 19.10
N ARG A 555 -23.10 -7.43 19.01
CA ARG A 555 -23.70 -7.96 17.78
C ARG A 555 -25.02 -7.27 17.49
N VAL A 556 -25.16 -6.73 16.28
CA VAL A 556 -26.37 -6.05 15.80
C VAL A 556 -26.72 -6.54 14.41
N VAL A 557 -27.99 -6.92 14.22
CA VAL A 557 -28.52 -7.35 12.92
C VAL A 557 -29.45 -6.26 12.40
N VAL A 558 -29.19 -5.80 11.18
CA VAL A 558 -29.93 -4.72 10.53
C VAL A 558 -30.62 -5.27 9.30
N ASN A 559 -31.95 -5.19 9.29
CA ASN A 559 -32.73 -5.61 8.12
C ASN A 559 -32.68 -4.52 7.05
N MET A 560 -32.29 -4.90 5.85
CA MET A 560 -32.16 -4.03 4.70
C MET A 560 -33.37 -4.19 3.78
N LYS A 561 -33.52 -3.27 2.82
CA LYS A 561 -34.44 -3.47 1.70
C LYS A 561 -34.02 -4.71 0.94
N SER A 562 -35.01 -5.52 0.54
CA SER A 562 -34.77 -6.75 -0.21
C SER A 562 -34.17 -6.45 -1.58
N LEU A 563 -33.30 -7.34 -2.05
CA LEU A 563 -32.67 -7.27 -3.36
C LEU A 563 -33.65 -7.83 -4.39
N GLN A 564 -33.96 -7.05 -5.43
CA GLN A 564 -34.98 -7.40 -6.41
C GLN A 564 -34.46 -7.22 -7.83
N LEU A 565 -34.63 -8.24 -8.66
CA LEU A 565 -34.33 -8.18 -10.09
C LEU A 565 -35.38 -8.98 -10.86
N ASN A 566 -36.02 -8.33 -11.83
CA ASN A 566 -36.94 -9.01 -12.74
C ASN A 566 -36.15 -10.06 -13.56
N GLY A 567 -36.70 -11.26 -13.71
CA GLY A 567 -36.00 -12.35 -14.39
C GLY A 567 -35.00 -13.11 -13.50
N GLY A 568 -34.86 -12.75 -12.22
CA GLY A 568 -34.08 -13.51 -11.25
C GLY A 568 -32.63 -13.04 -11.10
N ILE A 569 -32.03 -13.36 -9.95
CA ILE A 569 -30.68 -12.91 -9.56
C ILE A 569 -29.68 -14.06 -9.71
N ALA A 570 -28.55 -13.79 -10.37
CA ALA A 570 -27.43 -14.75 -10.51
C ALA A 570 -26.08 -14.18 -10.00
N GLY A 571 -25.96 -12.85 -9.93
CA GLY A 571 -24.81 -12.15 -9.36
C GLY A 571 -25.25 -10.93 -8.55
N ILE A 572 -24.51 -10.67 -7.48
CA ILE A 572 -24.69 -9.55 -6.56
C ILE A 572 -23.33 -8.86 -6.40
N ASP A 573 -23.30 -7.55 -6.57
CA ASP A 573 -22.13 -6.70 -6.43
C ASP A 573 -22.48 -5.54 -5.52
N ILE A 574 -21.85 -5.48 -4.36
CA ILE A 574 -22.08 -4.46 -3.34
C ILE A 574 -20.80 -3.66 -3.22
N MET A 575 -20.85 -2.39 -3.57
CA MET A 575 -19.80 -1.43 -3.33
C MET A 575 -20.32 -0.37 -2.36
N ALA A 576 -19.66 -0.17 -1.22
CA ALA A 576 -20.08 0.82 -0.25
C ALA A 576 -18.89 1.51 0.42
N PRO A 577 -19.00 2.81 0.76
CA PRO A 577 -18.06 3.42 1.67
C PRO A 577 -18.22 2.78 3.05
N MET A 578 -17.20 2.07 3.53
CA MET A 578 -17.24 1.41 4.83
C MET A 578 -15.86 1.34 5.50
N VAL A 579 -15.88 1.21 6.82
CA VAL A 579 -14.68 0.91 7.62
C VAL A 579 -15.00 -0.29 8.48
N SER A 580 -14.24 -1.36 8.31
CA SER A 580 -14.26 -2.54 9.17
C SER A 580 -12.89 -2.66 9.84
N PRO A 581 -12.73 -2.17 11.09
CA PRO A 581 -11.49 -2.36 11.84
C PRO A 581 -11.16 -3.84 12.03
N ASP A 582 -9.90 -4.20 12.20
CA ASP A 582 -9.45 -5.60 12.28
C ASP A 582 -10.13 -6.41 13.40
N ALA A 583 -10.53 -5.73 14.48
CA ALA A 583 -11.25 -6.35 15.61
C ALA A 583 -12.77 -6.45 15.41
N CYS A 584 -13.30 -6.06 14.25
CA CYS A 584 -14.72 -6.02 13.92
C CYS A 584 -14.99 -6.72 12.58
N GLU A 585 -16.22 -7.18 12.40
CA GLU A 585 -16.67 -7.79 11.16
C GLU A 585 -18.02 -7.21 10.74
N LEU A 586 -18.16 -6.93 9.45
CA LEU A 586 -19.45 -6.63 8.82
C LEU A 586 -19.75 -7.69 7.77
N THR A 587 -20.82 -8.43 7.99
CA THR A 587 -21.22 -9.54 7.13
C THR A 587 -22.54 -9.23 6.43
N TYR A 588 -22.57 -9.47 5.11
CA TYR A 588 -23.78 -9.39 4.30
C TYR A 588 -24.46 -10.76 4.25
N GLU A 589 -25.76 -10.82 4.58
CA GLU A 589 -26.53 -12.08 4.60
C GLU A 589 -27.79 -11.97 3.74
N VAL A 590 -28.08 -13.05 3.02
CA VAL A 590 -29.32 -13.23 2.25
C VAL A 590 -30.13 -14.39 2.83
N GLN A 591 -31.45 -14.31 2.69
CA GLN A 591 -32.34 -15.39 3.12
C GLN A 591 -32.57 -16.38 1.98
N LEU A 592 -32.27 -17.64 2.26
CA LEU A 592 -32.54 -18.79 1.39
C LEU A 592 -33.59 -19.70 2.05
N PRO A 593 -34.16 -20.70 1.35
CA PRO A 593 -35.08 -21.65 1.95
C PRO A 593 -34.50 -22.38 3.19
N THR A 594 -33.17 -22.51 3.27
CA THR A 594 -32.45 -23.12 4.39
C THR A 594 -32.21 -22.17 5.58
N GLY A 595 -32.59 -20.90 5.47
CA GLY A 595 -32.35 -19.85 6.47
C GLY A 595 -31.44 -18.73 5.97
N TRP A 596 -30.97 -17.91 6.90
CA TRP A 596 -30.04 -16.81 6.62
C TRP A 596 -28.62 -17.34 6.44
N VAL A 597 -27.98 -16.92 5.36
CA VAL A 597 -26.64 -17.39 4.98
C VAL A 597 -25.80 -16.18 4.56
N SER A 598 -24.55 -16.13 5.03
CA SER A 598 -23.58 -15.12 4.58
C SER A 598 -23.32 -15.27 3.09
N ILE A 599 -23.32 -14.16 2.36
CA ILE A 599 -23.00 -14.10 0.93
C ILE A 599 -21.65 -14.78 0.64
N SER A 600 -20.67 -14.67 1.54
CA SER A 600 -19.37 -15.36 1.41
C SER A 600 -19.43 -16.89 1.43
N SER A 601 -20.57 -17.47 1.86
CA SER A 601 -20.79 -18.92 1.99
C SER A 601 -21.91 -19.44 1.07
N VAL A 602 -22.41 -18.59 0.16
CA VAL A 602 -23.45 -18.99 -0.79
C VAL A 602 -22.79 -19.61 -2.02
N SER A 603 -23.13 -20.85 -2.37
CA SER A 603 -22.73 -21.46 -3.64
C SER A 603 -23.82 -21.23 -4.71
N PRO A 604 -23.52 -21.25 -6.01
CA PRO A 604 -24.50 -21.02 -7.08
C PRO A 604 -25.68 -21.97 -7.04
N SER A 605 -25.46 -23.21 -6.57
CA SER A 605 -26.52 -24.19 -6.33
C SER A 605 -27.62 -23.66 -5.38
N LYS A 606 -27.29 -22.70 -4.51
CA LYS A 606 -28.23 -22.07 -3.59
C LYS A 606 -29.09 -20.98 -4.23
N LEU A 607 -28.78 -20.53 -5.45
CA LEU A 607 -29.65 -19.69 -6.29
C LEU A 607 -30.38 -20.49 -7.38
N ALA A 608 -30.43 -21.81 -7.26
CA ALA A 608 -31.22 -22.63 -8.17
C ALA A 608 -32.66 -22.08 -8.26
N GLY A 609 -33.12 -21.87 -9.50
CA GLY A 609 -34.42 -21.25 -9.78
C GLY A 609 -34.40 -19.72 -9.97
N LEU A 610 -33.23 -19.07 -9.85
CA LEU A 610 -33.04 -17.64 -10.13
C LEU A 610 -34.08 -16.76 -9.39
N PRO A 611 -34.03 -16.69 -8.05
CA PRO A 611 -35.04 -15.99 -7.27
C PRO A 611 -35.09 -14.49 -7.65
N PRO A 612 -36.28 -13.93 -7.95
CA PRO A 612 -36.41 -12.51 -8.32
C PRO A 612 -36.38 -11.57 -7.12
N ASN A 613 -36.53 -12.09 -5.89
CA ASN A 613 -36.46 -11.33 -4.65
C ASN A 613 -35.65 -12.10 -3.60
N LEU A 614 -34.64 -11.46 -3.03
CA LEU A 614 -33.81 -11.99 -1.96
C LEU A 614 -33.89 -11.04 -0.75
N PRO A 615 -34.53 -11.47 0.36
CA PRO A 615 -34.45 -10.74 1.61
C PRO A 615 -32.99 -10.61 2.05
N PHE A 616 -32.63 -9.42 2.53
CA PHE A 616 -31.25 -9.01 2.73
C PHE A 616 -31.06 -8.34 4.09
N ARG A 617 -29.97 -8.66 4.77
CA ARG A 617 -29.62 -8.04 6.05
C ARG A 617 -28.11 -7.91 6.20
N ILE A 618 -27.72 -7.04 7.12
CA ILE A 618 -26.32 -6.82 7.49
C ILE A 618 -26.14 -7.18 8.96
N VAL A 619 -25.05 -7.88 9.27
CA VAL A 619 -24.68 -8.25 10.63
C VAL A 619 -23.40 -7.50 11.00
N PHE A 620 -23.50 -6.65 12.01
CA PHE A 620 -22.37 -5.99 12.65
C PHE A 620 -21.90 -6.85 13.82
N GLN A 621 -20.62 -7.19 13.82
CA GLN A 621 -19.92 -7.81 14.95
C GLN A 621 -18.76 -6.92 15.37
N GLY A 622 -18.65 -6.67 16.66
CA GLY A 622 -17.63 -5.80 17.22
C GLY A 622 -17.62 -5.86 18.74
N THR A 623 -17.19 -4.77 19.35
CA THR A 623 -17.04 -4.64 20.81
C THR A 623 -17.83 -3.44 21.32
N PRO A 624 -18.02 -3.29 22.64
CA PRO A 624 -18.64 -2.08 23.19
C PRO A 624 -17.90 -0.78 22.86
N ASP A 625 -16.62 -0.82 22.48
CA ASP A 625 -15.80 0.38 22.25
C ASP A 625 -15.45 0.60 20.76
N LEU A 626 -15.72 -0.39 19.90
CA LEU A 626 -15.40 -0.36 18.47
C LEU A 626 -16.37 -1.23 17.67
N HIS A 627 -16.83 -0.73 16.53
CA HIS A 627 -17.67 -1.46 15.58
C HIS A 627 -17.32 -1.06 14.15
N ALA A 628 -17.72 -1.89 13.18
CA ALA A 628 -17.71 -1.50 11.77
C ALA A 628 -18.76 -0.41 11.48
N GLY A 629 -18.51 0.40 10.46
CA GLY A 629 -19.40 1.47 10.01
C GLY A 629 -19.60 1.46 8.50
N LEU A 630 -20.80 1.81 8.06
CA LEU A 630 -21.23 1.71 6.66
C LEU A 630 -22.00 2.97 6.26
N PHE A 631 -21.70 3.54 5.10
CA PHE A 631 -22.54 4.57 4.49
C PHE A 631 -23.51 3.94 3.49
N LEU A 632 -24.80 4.24 3.67
CA LEU A 632 -25.84 3.95 2.69
C LEU A 632 -25.71 4.88 1.48
N THR A 633 -25.57 6.18 1.73
CA THR A 633 -25.47 7.18 0.68
C THR A 633 -24.17 7.00 -0.07
N GLY A 634 -24.27 6.88 -1.39
CA GLY A 634 -23.13 6.63 -2.25
C GLY A 634 -22.66 5.19 -2.29
N SER A 635 -23.39 4.25 -1.66
CA SER A 635 -23.26 2.82 -1.94
C SER A 635 -23.94 2.46 -3.27
N GLN A 636 -23.53 1.34 -3.84
CA GLN A 636 -24.08 0.78 -5.07
C GLN A 636 -24.26 -0.72 -4.87
N VAL A 637 -25.49 -1.19 -5.06
CA VAL A 637 -25.81 -2.60 -5.19
C VAL A 637 -26.24 -2.85 -6.62
N LYS A 638 -25.42 -3.61 -7.34
CA LYS A 638 -25.68 -4.06 -8.69
C LYS A 638 -26.09 -5.54 -8.65
N LEU A 639 -27.30 -5.79 -9.13
CA LEU A 639 -27.84 -7.13 -9.30
C LEU A 639 -27.82 -7.46 -10.79
N GLN A 640 -27.38 -8.66 -11.13
CA GLN A 640 -27.29 -9.05 -12.52
C GLN A 640 -27.76 -10.48 -12.75
N ARG A 641 -28.30 -10.68 -13.95
CA ARG A 641 -28.48 -11.99 -14.56
C ARG A 641 -27.69 -12.00 -15.87
N PRO A 642 -26.65 -12.83 -16.01
CA PRO A 642 -25.90 -12.92 -17.26
C PRO A 642 -26.79 -13.51 -18.35
N ARG A 643 -26.52 -13.10 -19.60
CA ARG A 643 -27.05 -13.78 -20.78
C ARG A 643 -26.53 -15.21 -20.85
N THR A 644 -27.23 -16.03 -21.62
CA THR A 644 -26.78 -17.36 -22.04
C THR A 644 -25.94 -17.33 -23.31
N TYR A 645 -25.65 -16.14 -23.85
CA TYR A 645 -24.81 -15.91 -25.02
C TYR A 645 -23.97 -14.66 -24.83
N PHE A 646 -22.72 -14.69 -25.29
CA PHE A 646 -21.89 -13.49 -25.42
C PHE A 646 -21.30 -13.40 -26.82
N ARG A 647 -20.99 -12.16 -27.21
CA ARG A 647 -20.30 -11.82 -28.45
C ARG A 647 -19.26 -10.75 -28.16
N HIS A 648 -18.00 -11.10 -28.33
CA HIS A 648 -16.84 -10.21 -28.23
C HIS A 648 -16.33 -9.90 -29.63
N ILE A 649 -15.91 -8.65 -29.82
CA ILE A 649 -15.39 -8.12 -31.08
C ILE A 649 -14.09 -7.39 -30.76
N SER A 650 -12.97 -7.82 -31.33
CA SER A 650 -11.69 -7.12 -31.16
C SER A 650 -11.67 -5.80 -31.94
N THR A 651 -10.71 -4.94 -31.62
CA THR A 651 -10.29 -3.89 -32.57
C THR A 651 -9.68 -4.53 -33.82
N SER A 652 -9.55 -3.74 -34.90
CA SER A 652 -8.95 -4.23 -36.14
C SER A 652 -7.45 -4.43 -35.97
N ARG A 653 -6.96 -5.65 -36.19
CA ARG A 653 -5.53 -5.97 -36.21
C ARG A 653 -4.97 -5.65 -37.60
N ILE A 654 -3.87 -4.90 -37.65
CA ILE A 654 -3.16 -4.55 -38.90
C ILE A 654 -1.84 -5.30 -38.92
N LEU A 655 -1.66 -6.16 -39.93
CA LEU A 655 -0.51 -7.05 -40.02
C LEU A 655 0.70 -6.36 -40.65
N ALA A 656 1.90 -6.79 -40.26
CA ALA A 656 3.14 -6.29 -40.85
C ALA A 656 3.27 -6.72 -42.32
N ALA A 657 2.82 -7.94 -42.63
CA ALA A 657 2.66 -8.46 -43.98
C ALA A 657 1.30 -9.15 -44.11
N ALA A 658 0.71 -9.14 -45.30
CA ALA A 658 -0.55 -9.84 -45.53
C ALA A 658 -0.33 -11.36 -45.36
N SER A 659 -1.17 -12.00 -44.56
CA SER A 659 -1.09 -13.42 -44.21
C SER A 659 -2.26 -14.20 -44.83
N ASP A 660 -2.04 -15.47 -45.16
CA ASP A 660 -3.07 -16.43 -45.56
C ASP A 660 -3.37 -17.45 -44.46
N ARG A 661 -2.74 -17.35 -43.28
CA ARG A 661 -2.93 -18.27 -42.17
C ARG A 661 -2.86 -17.56 -40.82
N VAL A 662 -3.95 -17.66 -40.08
CA VAL A 662 -4.07 -17.09 -38.72
C VAL A 662 -4.33 -18.22 -37.73
N ARG A 663 -3.59 -18.24 -36.62
CA ARG A 663 -3.81 -19.15 -35.50
C ARG A 663 -4.16 -18.34 -34.27
N ILE A 664 -5.27 -18.70 -33.62
CA ILE A 664 -5.71 -18.06 -32.38
C ILE A 664 -5.81 -19.10 -31.28
N GLU A 665 -5.14 -18.84 -30.17
CA GLU A 665 -5.22 -19.62 -28.95
C GLU A 665 -6.11 -18.90 -27.93
N TRP A 666 -7.04 -19.64 -27.35
CA TRP A 666 -7.96 -19.16 -26.34
C TRP A 666 -7.78 -19.96 -25.07
N GLN A 667 -7.61 -19.29 -23.94
CA GLN A 667 -7.74 -19.93 -22.63
C GLN A 667 -9.15 -19.67 -22.08
N LEU A 668 -9.91 -20.74 -21.84
CA LEU A 668 -11.28 -20.67 -21.36
C LEU A 668 -11.35 -21.18 -19.91
N GLY A 669 -11.86 -20.33 -19.02
CA GLY A 669 -11.99 -20.59 -17.59
C GLY A 669 -13.39 -21.05 -17.17
N ASN A 670 -13.45 -22.00 -16.22
CA ASN A 670 -14.69 -22.64 -15.74
C ASN A 670 -15.47 -23.33 -16.88
N TRP A 671 -14.77 -24.08 -17.74
CA TRP A 671 -15.32 -24.76 -18.90
C TRP A 671 -16.04 -26.06 -18.55
N ASN A 672 -17.29 -26.19 -19.02
CA ASN A 672 -18.10 -27.39 -18.93
C ASN A 672 -18.63 -27.77 -20.33
N GLY A 673 -17.98 -28.72 -20.99
CA GLY A 673 -18.34 -29.14 -22.36
C GLY A 673 -19.76 -29.71 -22.54
N SER A 674 -20.47 -30.04 -21.45
CA SER A 674 -21.88 -30.46 -21.53
C SER A 674 -22.86 -29.29 -21.60
N ARG A 675 -22.43 -28.08 -21.24
CA ARG A 675 -23.28 -26.88 -21.12
C ARG A 675 -22.78 -25.71 -21.94
N HIS A 676 -21.50 -25.67 -22.28
CA HIS A 676 -20.84 -24.52 -22.87
C HIS A 676 -20.46 -24.79 -24.32
N THR A 677 -20.61 -23.77 -25.16
CA THR A 677 -20.05 -23.74 -26.51
C THR A 677 -19.24 -22.47 -26.69
N PHE A 678 -18.19 -22.53 -27.52
CA PHE A 678 -17.36 -21.38 -27.84
C PHE A 678 -16.79 -21.55 -29.24
N THR A 679 -16.90 -20.50 -30.05
CA THR A 679 -16.35 -20.44 -31.41
C THR A 679 -15.81 -19.03 -31.67
N ALA A 680 -14.94 -18.89 -32.66
CA ALA A 680 -14.52 -17.59 -33.15
C ALA A 680 -14.55 -17.58 -34.68
N LYS A 681 -14.71 -16.40 -35.27
CA LYS A 681 -14.59 -16.15 -36.70
C LYS A 681 -13.72 -14.94 -36.96
N LEU A 682 -13.12 -14.88 -38.14
CA LEU A 682 -12.37 -13.71 -38.59
C LEU A 682 -13.20 -12.91 -39.58
N LYS A 683 -13.34 -11.61 -39.35
CA LYS A 683 -13.84 -10.67 -40.37
C LYS A 683 -12.63 -10.11 -41.10
N THR A 684 -12.47 -10.48 -42.37
CA THR A 684 -11.40 -9.97 -43.25
C THR A 684 -12.00 -9.01 -44.28
N PRO A 685 -11.19 -8.22 -45.01
CA PRO A 685 -11.67 -7.43 -46.15
C PRO A 685 -12.36 -8.25 -47.25
N HIS A 686 -12.12 -9.57 -47.28
CA HIS A 686 -12.64 -10.48 -48.30
C HIS A 686 -13.87 -11.28 -47.83
N GLY A 687 -14.28 -11.13 -46.56
CA GLY A 687 -15.44 -11.81 -45.97
C GLY A 687 -15.18 -12.42 -44.59
N ASP A 688 -16.21 -13.07 -44.05
CA ASP A 688 -16.15 -13.80 -42.78
C ASP A 688 -15.54 -15.19 -43.00
N GLU A 689 -14.50 -15.54 -42.25
CA GLU A 689 -13.82 -16.84 -42.28
C GLU A 689 -14.12 -17.66 -41.02
N GLN A 690 -14.36 -18.96 -41.19
CA GLN A 690 -14.61 -19.91 -40.10
C GLN A 690 -13.33 -20.70 -39.80
N PRO A 691 -13.15 -21.24 -38.59
CA PRO A 691 -11.96 -22.02 -38.27
C PRO A 691 -12.00 -23.37 -39.01
N ASP A 692 -10.92 -23.72 -39.69
CA ASP A 692 -10.77 -25.02 -40.37
C ASP A 692 -10.44 -26.14 -39.39
N ILE A 693 -9.65 -25.80 -38.36
CA ILE A 693 -9.15 -26.74 -37.36
C ILE A 693 -9.40 -26.15 -35.98
N VAL A 694 -10.01 -26.94 -35.10
CA VAL A 694 -10.23 -26.62 -33.69
C VAL A 694 -9.67 -27.74 -32.84
N GLU A 695 -8.70 -27.41 -31.97
CA GLU A 695 -8.03 -28.37 -31.08
C GLU A 695 -8.19 -27.94 -29.62
N ASP A 696 -8.62 -28.85 -28.76
CA ASP A 696 -8.77 -28.62 -27.32
C ASP A 696 -7.70 -29.36 -26.54
N THR A 697 -7.01 -28.64 -25.66
CA THR A 697 -6.10 -29.20 -24.66
C THR A 697 -6.66 -28.91 -23.26
N PRO A 698 -6.93 -29.91 -22.42
CA PRO A 698 -7.37 -29.68 -21.05
C PRO A 698 -6.25 -29.03 -20.23
N LEU A 699 -6.62 -28.05 -19.42
CA LEU A 699 -5.77 -27.40 -18.43
C LEU A 699 -6.29 -27.72 -17.02
N PRO A 700 -5.48 -27.54 -15.96
CA PRO A 700 -5.94 -27.71 -14.58
C PRO A 700 -7.11 -26.77 -14.22
N GLU A 701 -7.90 -27.15 -13.20
CA GLU A 701 -8.95 -26.31 -12.57
C GLU A 701 -10.13 -25.94 -13.48
N ASP A 702 -10.71 -26.92 -14.18
CA ASP A 702 -11.86 -26.71 -15.09
C ASP A 702 -11.53 -25.71 -16.23
N ARG A 703 -10.29 -25.71 -16.72
CA ARG A 703 -9.84 -24.84 -17.83
C ARG A 703 -9.56 -25.64 -19.09
N ILE A 704 -9.72 -25.00 -20.25
CA ILE A 704 -9.28 -25.55 -21.53
C ILE A 704 -8.52 -24.52 -22.34
N LYS A 705 -7.49 -24.99 -23.06
CA LYS A 705 -6.86 -24.23 -24.15
C LYS A 705 -7.49 -24.69 -25.46
N ARG A 706 -8.12 -23.78 -26.19
CA ARG A 706 -8.68 -24.03 -27.52
C ARG A 706 -7.85 -23.30 -28.58
N VAL A 707 -7.30 -24.05 -29.53
CA VAL A 707 -6.56 -23.51 -30.66
C VAL A 707 -7.42 -23.58 -31.91
N MET A 708 -7.59 -22.44 -32.59
CA MET A 708 -8.32 -22.33 -33.85
C MET A 708 -7.35 -21.91 -34.95
N THR A 709 -7.31 -22.68 -36.05
CA THR A 709 -6.53 -22.31 -37.25
C THR A 709 -7.46 -21.95 -38.39
N PHE A 710 -7.19 -20.81 -39.02
CA PHE A 710 -7.91 -20.26 -40.17
C PHE A 710 -6.96 -20.24 -41.37
N ASN A 711 -7.33 -20.87 -42.47
CA ASN A 711 -6.63 -20.80 -43.75
C ASN A 711 -7.44 -19.90 -44.70
N LEU A 712 -6.92 -18.71 -44.96
CA LEU A 712 -7.59 -17.70 -45.78
C LEU A 712 -7.38 -18.01 -47.26
N SER A 713 -8.46 -17.91 -48.04
CA SER A 713 -8.40 -18.11 -49.50
C SER A 713 -7.64 -17.00 -50.24
N GLN A 714 -7.43 -15.84 -49.60
CA GLN A 714 -6.69 -14.69 -50.11
C GLN A 714 -5.89 -14.04 -48.97
N LEU A 715 -4.69 -13.54 -49.28
CA LEU A 715 -3.83 -12.84 -48.32
C LEU A 715 -4.56 -11.62 -47.74
N ALA A 716 -4.78 -11.61 -46.43
CA ALA A 716 -5.47 -10.53 -45.74
C ALA A 716 -4.45 -9.60 -45.05
N PRO A 717 -4.51 -8.28 -45.25
CA PRO A 717 -3.63 -7.31 -44.57
C PRO A 717 -4.12 -6.92 -43.17
N SER A 718 -5.37 -7.27 -42.83
CA SER A 718 -6.00 -6.96 -41.55
C SER A 718 -7.18 -7.90 -41.30
N PHE A 719 -7.55 -8.06 -40.03
CA PHE A 719 -8.76 -8.77 -39.64
C PHE A 719 -9.30 -8.28 -38.30
N VAL A 720 -10.57 -8.61 -38.03
CA VAL A 720 -11.22 -8.45 -36.73
C VAL A 720 -11.64 -9.82 -36.21
N ILE A 721 -11.32 -10.11 -34.95
CA ILE A 721 -11.69 -11.36 -34.30
C ILE A 721 -13.08 -11.18 -33.69
N VAL A 722 -14.00 -12.10 -33.99
CA VAL A 722 -15.32 -12.17 -33.36
C VAL A 722 -15.43 -13.48 -32.60
N ALA A 723 -15.42 -13.41 -31.28
CA ALA A 723 -15.55 -14.56 -30.40
C ALA A 723 -16.98 -14.67 -29.85
N GLU A 724 -17.55 -15.86 -29.91
CA GLU A 724 -18.94 -16.14 -29.54
C GLU A 724 -19.01 -17.36 -28.62
N GLY A 725 -19.82 -17.25 -27.57
CA GLY A 725 -19.99 -18.34 -26.61
C GLY A 725 -21.41 -18.46 -26.09
N THR A 726 -21.87 -19.69 -25.83
CA THR A 726 -23.18 -19.94 -25.21
C THR A 726 -23.07 -20.81 -23.96
N THR A 727 -24.02 -20.67 -23.06
CA THR A 727 -24.27 -21.59 -21.95
C THR A 727 -25.74 -21.97 -21.87
N THR A 728 -26.04 -23.18 -21.39
CA THR A 728 -27.42 -23.62 -21.14
C THR A 728 -28.09 -22.93 -19.94
N THR A 729 -27.34 -22.28 -19.05
CA THR A 729 -27.89 -21.64 -17.84
C THR A 729 -27.08 -20.43 -17.38
N ALA A 730 -27.78 -19.39 -16.92
CA ALA A 730 -27.18 -18.17 -16.38
C ALA A 730 -26.46 -18.37 -15.02
N LEU A 731 -26.57 -19.56 -14.40
CA LEU A 731 -25.89 -19.90 -13.14
C LEU A 731 -24.53 -20.59 -13.33
N ASP A 732 -24.20 -21.00 -14.56
CA ASP A 732 -22.99 -21.73 -14.91
C ASP A 732 -22.41 -21.14 -16.19
N VAL A 733 -21.63 -20.07 -16.04
CA VAL A 733 -20.99 -19.34 -17.13
C VAL A 733 -19.49 -19.63 -17.14
N PHE A 734 -18.90 -19.64 -18.33
CA PHE A 734 -17.45 -19.63 -18.51
C PHE A 734 -16.98 -18.22 -18.86
N HIS A 735 -15.67 -18.02 -18.93
CA HIS A 735 -15.06 -16.78 -19.38
C HIS A 735 -13.83 -17.05 -20.25
N VAL A 736 -13.44 -16.08 -21.06
CA VAL A 736 -12.17 -16.11 -21.80
C VAL A 736 -11.12 -15.41 -20.95
N GLU A 737 -10.08 -16.12 -20.55
CA GLU A 737 -8.97 -15.62 -19.74
C GLU A 737 -7.93 -14.93 -20.63
N GLU A 738 -7.48 -15.60 -21.69
CA GLU A 738 -6.41 -15.11 -22.56
C GLU A 738 -6.78 -15.36 -24.02
N ARG A 739 -6.40 -14.41 -24.88
CA ARG A 739 -6.31 -14.58 -26.33
C ARG A 739 -4.86 -14.41 -26.74
N VAL A 740 -4.35 -15.34 -27.55
CA VAL A 740 -3.07 -15.16 -28.27
C VAL A 740 -3.32 -15.36 -29.75
N ASP A 741 -3.05 -14.35 -30.56
CA ASP A 741 -3.10 -14.43 -32.02
C ASP A 741 -1.69 -14.50 -32.60
N ILE A 742 -1.51 -15.34 -33.63
CA ILE A 742 -0.24 -15.51 -34.35
C ILE A 742 -0.54 -15.64 -35.85
N GLU A 743 0.17 -14.86 -36.65
CA GLU A 743 0.02 -14.77 -38.09
C GLU A 743 1.29 -15.29 -38.81
N LEU A 744 1.12 -16.04 -39.91
CA LEU A 744 2.24 -16.54 -40.72
C LEU A 744 2.03 -16.41 -42.22
#